data_AF-A0A517L150-F1
#
_entry.id   AF-A0A517L150-F1
#
_cell.length_a   1.000
_cell.length_b   1.000
_cell.length_c   1.000
_cell.angle_alpha   90.00
_cell.angle_beta   90.00
_cell.angle_gamma   90.00
#
_symmetry.space_group_name_H-M   'P 1'
#
loop_
_entity.id
_entity.type
_entity.pdbx_description
1 polymer ?
#
loop_
_entity_poly.entity_id
_entity_poly.type
_entity_poly.pdbx_seq_one_letter_code
_entity_poly.pdbx_strand_id
1 'polypeptide(L)'
;MNLIWTAFSGALLAGATLACGDCSAPQNEVVQTRLVRRMQPDAQNASSGPKAPLEWGQVNFIQTTDTHGWLEGHIKERNYGADWGDFVSFTTHMKQKAEDLGVDLLLIDTGDLHDGAGISDATSPNGLVSNPIFENIDYDLLTIGNHELYVTEIAYETFGQFAKVYGDRYVTSNVKILNRDTGKFEHVGVPYRYFETQQGLRVMAFGVLFDFTGNSNVSQVTKAATMVTEQWFLDAVNYTEPIDMFIVAGHNPIRTNASSSTFGTIYKAIRNIKPATPIQFFGGHTHIRDFFVYDNVSTGLESGRYCESLGWLSVNGIEGPDYPSEIEGVPLATRSAVVVATGSSAANLSLSTSTQKLTYSRRYLDWNRRTFAYHAVGSQDHTFDIQHGKAVTAQISAQRQQLNLSSLYGCAPQTYCQYCKPFGDPGNIYSLLPQAFAATVINEARRDTARLIIGNTGGVRFDLVQGPFTYDDSFIVIPFLNTFQYLPNVDYKLASQVIGILNAGPFIKKRDVDLSSRDFGFNPMHAVGQEACLDPPVTHDHLSRRSHAAGKLLRRQDVITPGYVTTDDFGTDGDDTVHSKIPNYPQPNAFQANASFPADGSMPATVDLVFYDFIQANILTALKSVGMSLVSSDVQTYMPKDFTSNSVLPAYAKLAWQANVPNCPVGVGIAHHLVSSGMVSASSTIHKAGTDDGWHGIIKEGGEFPPEKGRYHLYIGLFCPFAHRANLVRHIKGLTDYIDISVVKPYPKGNDKGWPGWKFPKTDDEYPGATADHLFGSEYMHEIYFRADKDYKGRYSVPLLWDKTNGTIVNNESAELLRWLPTAFISLRDHDQEDLNLYPPKHHTAIDRISLWMQDNLNTGVYKAGFASDQDTYDKNVVPVFAALNKLEEIIHKNGGPYILGQDMTELDIRAYATIVRFDTVYVQHFKCNLGTIRHDYPTINNWLKNLHWNVPGYKESTDFKHIKENYTKSHEGINPKAITPLGPFPNVEEGVENDISKLRVGAVKLDAVLEYQKKLE
;
A
#
# COMPACT_ATOMS: atom_id res chain seq x y z
N MET A 1 17.51 11.07 76.38
CA MET A 1 16.16 11.31 76.91
C MET A 1 15.20 10.59 75.98
N ASN A 2 14.83 9.36 76.32
CA ASN A 2 13.71 9.02 77.23
C ASN A 2 12.38 9.17 76.47
N LEU A 3 11.82 8.07 75.95
CA LEU A 3 10.91 7.11 76.63
C LEU A 3 9.42 7.52 76.38
N ILE A 4 8.43 6.65 76.13
CA ILE A 4 8.39 5.19 75.83
C ILE A 4 6.92 4.75 75.46
N TRP A 5 6.74 3.69 74.67
CA TRP A 5 5.56 2.76 74.57
C TRP A 5 4.24 3.28 73.93
N THR A 6 3.36 2.48 73.29
CA THR A 6 3.17 1.01 73.07
C THR A 6 2.31 0.79 71.78
N ALA A 7 1.87 -0.38 71.25
CA ALA A 7 1.93 -1.82 71.60
C ALA A 7 1.60 -2.73 70.38
N PHE A 8 2.15 -3.97 70.37
CA PHE A 8 1.60 -5.29 69.97
C PHE A 8 0.85 -5.55 68.63
N SER A 9 0.88 -6.75 68.01
CA SER A 9 1.83 -7.90 67.99
C SER A 9 1.30 -9.04 67.10
N GLY A 10 2.20 -9.87 66.56
CA GLY A 10 1.92 -11.26 66.11
C GLY A 10 1.90 -11.51 64.59
N ALA A 11 2.57 -12.48 63.96
CA ALA A 11 3.77 -13.34 64.17
C ALA A 11 3.53 -14.71 63.48
N LEU A 12 4.62 -15.46 63.20
CA LEU A 12 4.70 -16.82 62.57
C LEU A 12 4.64 -16.80 61.01
N LEU A 13 5.42 -17.58 60.25
CA LEU A 13 6.23 -18.79 60.55
C LEU A 13 7.48 -18.94 59.62
N ALA A 14 8.25 -20.03 59.83
CA ALA A 14 9.46 -20.54 59.14
C ALA A 14 9.35 -20.68 57.58
N GLY A 15 10.38 -21.03 56.78
CA GLY A 15 11.80 -21.35 56.99
C GLY A 15 12.31 -22.49 56.07
N ALA A 16 13.56 -22.38 55.58
CA ALA A 16 14.40 -23.40 54.90
C ALA A 16 14.14 -23.85 53.42
N THR A 17 15.00 -23.32 52.52
CA THR A 17 15.81 -24.00 51.47
C THR A 17 15.23 -24.78 50.27
N LEU A 18 15.96 -24.65 49.13
CA LEU A 18 15.93 -25.34 47.80
C LEU A 18 15.30 -24.49 46.68
N ALA A 19 15.84 -24.39 45.46
CA ALA A 19 17.16 -24.73 44.90
C ALA A 19 17.44 -23.84 43.65
N CYS A 20 18.58 -24.04 42.97
CA CYS A 20 19.04 -23.25 41.81
C CYS A 20 18.06 -23.20 40.61
N GLY A 21 18.13 -22.16 39.79
CA GLY A 21 17.49 -22.09 38.46
C GLY A 21 17.65 -20.73 37.78
N ASP A 22 17.85 -20.75 36.46
CA ASP A 22 18.10 -19.59 35.59
C ASP A 22 16.79 -18.98 35.03
N CYS A 23 16.91 -17.87 34.29
CA CYS A 23 15.94 -17.30 33.32
C CYS A 23 14.56 -16.80 33.81
N SER A 24 14.27 -15.51 33.56
CA SER A 24 13.17 -15.03 32.66
C SER A 24 12.87 -13.52 32.83
N ALA A 25 12.71 -12.81 31.71
CA ALA A 25 12.12 -11.46 31.63
C ALA A 25 10.54 -11.56 31.58
N PRO A 26 9.71 -10.48 31.53
CA PRO A 26 9.84 -9.34 30.59
C PRO A 26 9.42 -7.92 31.08
N GLN A 27 9.86 -6.94 30.28
CA GLN A 27 9.19 -5.70 29.82
C GLN A 27 8.18 -4.93 30.70
N ASN A 28 8.34 -3.60 30.69
CA ASN A 28 7.24 -2.64 30.45
C ASN A 28 7.80 -1.29 29.98
N GLU A 29 8.13 -1.19 28.69
CA GLU A 29 8.44 0.09 28.02
C GLU A 29 7.16 0.74 27.49
N VAL A 30 7.00 2.06 27.70
CA VAL A 30 5.95 2.84 27.04
C VAL A 30 6.50 3.38 25.72
N VAL A 31 6.49 2.53 24.70
CA VAL A 31 6.89 2.86 23.33
C VAL A 31 5.95 3.94 22.76
N GLN A 32 6.51 4.94 22.06
CA GLN A 32 5.69 5.81 21.21
C GLN A 32 5.06 4.98 20.09
N THR A 33 3.74 4.76 20.17
CA THR A 33 2.95 4.35 19.00
C THR A 33 2.80 5.53 18.02
N ARG A 34 3.90 5.80 17.29
CA ARG A 34 3.80 5.81 15.83
C ARG A 34 3.10 4.51 15.46
N LEU A 35 2.06 4.56 14.62
CA LEU A 35 1.77 3.38 13.81
C LEU A 35 3.05 3.11 13.03
N VAL A 36 3.70 1.98 13.34
CA VAL A 36 4.91 1.54 12.64
C VAL A 36 4.50 1.41 11.18
N ARG A 37 4.87 2.36 10.31
CA ARG A 37 4.75 2.16 8.87
C ARG A 37 5.77 1.11 8.51
N ARG A 38 5.24 -0.06 8.19
CA ARG A 38 5.91 -1.17 7.54
C ARG A 38 4.88 -1.70 6.55
N MET A 39 5.30 -1.92 5.31
CA MET A 39 4.87 -1.25 4.08
C MET A 39 5.84 -0.09 3.74
N GLN A 40 6.07 0.15 2.44
CA GLN A 40 6.89 1.29 2.00
C GLN A 40 6.29 2.64 2.45
N PRO A 41 7.10 3.69 2.68
CA PRO A 41 6.64 4.90 3.37
C PRO A 41 5.43 5.59 2.75
N ASP A 42 5.29 5.51 1.43
CA ASP A 42 4.22 6.17 0.66
C ASP A 42 2.96 5.28 0.49
N ALA A 43 3.02 4.01 0.88
CA ALA A 43 1.94 3.04 0.72
C ALA A 43 0.76 3.27 1.68
N GLN A 44 -0.44 2.88 1.25
CA GLN A 44 -1.70 3.16 1.94
C GLN A 44 -2.23 1.98 2.76
N ASN A 45 -2.65 2.25 3.99
CA ASN A 45 -3.25 1.23 4.85
C ASN A 45 -4.59 0.71 4.30
N ALA A 46 -4.76 -0.61 4.31
CA ALA A 46 -6.01 -1.30 3.96
C ALA A 46 -7.20 -0.79 4.80
N SER A 47 -8.37 -0.69 4.17
CA SER A 47 -9.60 -0.17 4.80
C SER A 47 -10.42 -1.27 5.49
N SER A 48 -10.47 -2.42 4.83
CA SER A 48 -11.17 -3.65 5.20
C SER A 48 -10.18 -4.64 5.81
N GLY A 49 -10.60 -5.85 6.14
CA GLY A 49 -9.73 -6.89 6.68
C GLY A 49 -10.42 -8.26 6.78
N PRO A 50 -9.68 -9.31 7.17
CA PRO A 50 -10.13 -10.70 7.10
C PRO A 50 -11.48 -10.98 7.74
N LYS A 51 -12.34 -11.75 7.08
CA LYS A 51 -13.70 -12.06 7.53
C LYS A 51 -13.74 -13.10 8.65
N ALA A 52 -12.80 -14.04 8.66
CA ALA A 52 -12.67 -15.13 9.63
C ALA A 52 -11.22 -15.63 9.69
N PRO A 53 -10.81 -16.40 10.73
CA PRO A 53 -9.52 -17.10 10.73
C PRO A 53 -9.42 -18.14 9.60
N LEU A 54 -8.19 -18.50 9.25
CA LEU A 54 -7.91 -19.65 8.39
C LEU A 54 -8.32 -20.96 9.06
N GLU A 55 -8.93 -21.85 8.28
CA GLU A 55 -9.04 -23.28 8.59
C GLU A 55 -7.72 -23.95 8.23
N TRP A 56 -7.33 -24.97 9.01
CA TRP A 56 -6.06 -25.68 8.90
C TRP A 56 -6.30 -27.16 8.51
N GLY A 57 -5.23 -27.89 8.22
CA GLY A 57 -5.26 -29.32 7.92
C GLY A 57 -3.98 -29.99 8.39
N GLN A 58 -3.83 -31.28 8.10
CA GLN A 58 -2.56 -32.00 8.37
C GLN A 58 -1.42 -31.37 7.58
N VAL A 59 -1.68 -31.03 6.31
CA VAL A 59 -0.78 -30.25 5.45
C VAL A 59 -1.47 -28.97 4.98
N ASN A 60 -0.70 -27.89 4.99
CA ASN A 60 -1.15 -26.54 4.66
C ASN A 60 -0.20 -25.94 3.63
N PHE A 61 -0.69 -24.99 2.85
CA PHE A 61 0.02 -24.39 1.74
C PHE A 61 -0.19 -22.89 1.69
N ILE A 62 0.91 -22.15 1.53
CA ILE A 62 0.91 -20.74 1.14
C ILE A 62 1.46 -20.67 -0.28
N GLN A 63 0.68 -20.10 -1.21
CA GLN A 63 1.08 -19.99 -2.62
C GLN A 63 1.20 -18.53 -3.08
N THR A 64 2.34 -18.20 -3.69
CA THR A 64 2.53 -17.01 -4.53
C THR A 64 2.61 -17.40 -6.01
N THR A 65 2.27 -16.48 -6.90
CA THR A 65 2.40 -16.64 -8.35
C THR A 65 2.35 -15.28 -9.03
N ASP A 66 2.93 -15.17 -10.23
CA ASP A 66 2.78 -14.01 -11.10
C ASP A 66 3.12 -12.70 -10.35
N THR A 67 4.16 -12.74 -9.51
CA THR A 67 4.52 -11.62 -8.60
C THR A 67 5.04 -10.41 -9.38
N HIS A 68 5.68 -10.64 -10.52
CA HIS A 68 6.13 -9.62 -11.48
C HIS A 68 6.83 -8.41 -10.84
N GLY A 69 7.67 -8.67 -9.83
CA GLY A 69 8.51 -7.66 -9.19
C GLY A 69 7.82 -6.79 -8.15
N TRP A 70 6.54 -6.98 -7.81
CA TRP A 70 5.78 -6.14 -6.87
C TRP A 70 6.17 -6.29 -5.38
N LEU A 71 7.45 -6.58 -5.12
CA LEU A 71 8.03 -6.84 -3.80
C LEU A 71 7.97 -5.63 -2.86
N GLU A 72 7.73 -4.45 -3.40
CA GLU A 72 7.55 -3.20 -2.65
C GLU A 72 6.12 -2.91 -2.19
N GLY A 73 5.17 -3.76 -2.59
CA GLY A 73 3.75 -3.56 -2.35
C GLY A 73 3.16 -2.42 -3.18
N HIS A 74 1.84 -2.36 -3.24
CA HIS A 74 1.17 -1.32 -4.01
C HIS A 74 1.20 0.02 -3.28
N ILE A 75 2.08 0.92 -3.73
CA ILE A 75 2.22 2.29 -3.19
C ILE A 75 0.88 3.06 -3.26
N LYS A 76 0.11 2.88 -4.34
CA LYS A 76 -1.08 3.72 -4.66
C LYS A 76 -2.40 2.96 -4.70
N GLU A 77 -2.39 1.64 -4.65
CA GLU A 77 -3.60 0.84 -4.50
C GLU A 77 -3.81 0.54 -3.02
N ARG A 78 -4.88 1.09 -2.47
CA ARG A 78 -5.27 0.78 -1.10
C ARG A 78 -5.74 -0.68 -1.03
N ASN A 79 -5.38 -1.37 0.06
CA ASN A 79 -5.60 -2.79 0.34
C ASN A 79 -4.52 -3.78 -0.18
N TYR A 80 -3.50 -3.35 -0.92
CA TYR A 80 -2.39 -4.22 -1.39
C TYR A 80 -0.97 -3.71 -1.04
N GLY A 81 -0.85 -2.87 -0.01
CA GLY A 81 0.38 -2.14 0.31
C GLY A 81 1.48 -2.90 1.05
N ALA A 82 1.30 -4.17 1.43
CA ALA A 82 2.35 -4.94 2.15
C ALA A 82 3.60 -5.12 1.29
N ASP A 83 4.78 -4.89 1.87
CA ASP A 83 6.03 -5.19 1.17
C ASP A 83 6.55 -6.60 1.48
N TRP A 84 7.55 -7.05 0.73
CA TRP A 84 8.10 -8.40 0.85
C TRP A 84 8.68 -8.66 2.25
N GLY A 85 9.14 -7.63 2.95
CA GLY A 85 9.53 -7.77 4.34
C GLY A 85 8.34 -8.10 5.25
N ASP A 86 7.17 -7.50 5.02
CA ASP A 86 5.95 -7.88 5.76
C ASP A 86 5.59 -9.34 5.48
N PHE A 87 5.74 -9.80 4.23
CA PHE A 87 5.54 -11.19 3.86
C PHE A 87 6.56 -12.14 4.53
N VAL A 88 7.85 -11.77 4.60
CA VAL A 88 8.90 -12.50 5.37
C VAL A 88 8.52 -12.63 6.85
N SER A 89 7.84 -11.63 7.40
CA SER A 89 7.38 -11.67 8.80
C SER A 89 6.17 -12.59 8.94
N PHE A 90 5.23 -12.48 8.01
CA PHE A 90 4.05 -13.34 7.93
C PHE A 90 4.41 -14.82 7.84
N THR A 91 5.26 -15.20 6.87
CA THR A 91 5.64 -16.60 6.63
C THR A 91 6.37 -17.20 7.82
N THR A 92 7.28 -16.45 8.47
CA THR A 92 7.97 -16.89 9.69
C THR A 92 6.98 -17.23 10.81
N HIS A 93 6.02 -16.35 11.08
CA HIS A 93 4.98 -16.61 12.09
C HIS A 93 4.06 -17.77 11.71
N MET A 94 3.72 -17.90 10.42
CA MET A 94 2.87 -19.00 9.95
C MET A 94 3.58 -20.36 10.01
N LYS A 95 4.89 -20.43 9.73
CA LYS A 95 5.71 -21.64 9.94
C LYS A 95 5.76 -22.00 11.43
N GLN A 96 6.08 -21.05 12.32
CA GLN A 96 6.07 -21.31 13.78
C GLN A 96 4.69 -21.81 14.25
N LYS A 97 3.61 -21.21 13.76
CA LYS A 97 2.25 -21.62 14.08
C LYS A 97 1.88 -23.01 13.55
N ALA A 98 2.49 -23.45 12.45
CA ALA A 98 2.34 -24.81 11.95
C ALA A 98 3.07 -25.82 12.87
N GLU A 99 4.30 -25.50 13.28
CA GLU A 99 5.06 -26.28 14.27
C GLU A 99 4.31 -26.41 15.59
N ASP A 100 3.80 -25.30 16.13
CA ASP A 100 3.04 -25.24 17.39
C ASP A 100 1.74 -26.07 17.35
N LEU A 101 1.15 -26.23 16.16
CA LEU A 101 -0.05 -27.04 15.91
C LEU A 101 0.27 -28.50 15.54
N GLY A 102 1.53 -28.87 15.34
CA GLY A 102 1.94 -30.21 14.90
C GLY A 102 1.50 -30.54 13.47
N VAL A 103 1.48 -29.56 12.57
CA VAL A 103 1.02 -29.69 11.18
C VAL A 103 2.09 -29.23 10.19
N ASP A 104 2.06 -29.74 8.96
CA ASP A 104 2.95 -29.27 7.91
C ASP A 104 2.43 -27.96 7.29
N LEU A 105 3.36 -27.07 6.93
CA LEU A 105 3.10 -25.89 6.11
C LEU A 105 4.18 -25.75 5.04
N LEU A 106 3.77 -25.80 3.76
CA LEU A 106 4.65 -25.68 2.60
C LEU A 106 4.41 -24.37 1.84
N LEU A 107 5.47 -23.67 1.50
CA LEU A 107 5.46 -22.44 0.72
C LEU A 107 5.81 -22.75 -0.73
N ILE A 108 4.97 -22.29 -1.65
CA ILE A 108 5.06 -22.61 -3.07
C ILE A 108 5.03 -21.32 -3.90
N ASP A 109 5.95 -21.20 -4.87
CA ASP A 109 5.87 -20.17 -5.90
C ASP A 109 5.78 -20.79 -7.31
N THR A 110 4.99 -20.16 -8.18
CA THR A 110 4.76 -20.62 -9.56
C THR A 110 5.23 -19.63 -10.64
N GLY A 111 6.30 -18.88 -10.36
CA GLY A 111 7.11 -18.17 -11.35
C GLY A 111 6.56 -16.81 -11.78
N ASP A 112 7.20 -16.22 -12.80
CA ASP A 112 6.91 -14.88 -13.34
C ASP A 112 7.20 -13.76 -12.31
N LEU A 113 8.50 -13.45 -12.15
CA LEU A 113 9.05 -12.64 -11.06
C LEU A 113 9.45 -11.21 -11.44
N HIS A 114 9.36 -10.84 -12.73
CA HIS A 114 9.66 -9.50 -13.26
C HIS A 114 8.69 -9.11 -14.41
N ASP A 115 8.91 -7.97 -15.07
CA ASP A 115 8.04 -7.38 -16.11
C ASP A 115 6.67 -6.91 -15.58
N GLY A 116 6.73 -6.01 -14.61
CA GLY A 116 5.56 -5.39 -13.97
C GLY A 116 5.84 -4.37 -12.88
N ALA A 117 7.09 -4.12 -12.47
CA ALA A 117 7.42 -3.20 -11.38
C ALA A 117 8.83 -2.59 -11.54
N GLY A 118 9.05 -1.37 -11.06
CA GLY A 118 10.32 -0.67 -11.23
C GLY A 118 11.49 -1.36 -10.53
N ILE A 119 11.27 -2.02 -9.38
CA ILE A 119 12.34 -2.68 -8.62
C ILE A 119 12.91 -3.92 -9.29
N SER A 120 12.15 -4.60 -10.16
CA SER A 120 12.67 -5.66 -11.03
C SER A 120 13.18 -5.14 -12.37
N ASP A 121 12.50 -4.15 -12.96
CA ASP A 121 12.62 -3.84 -14.39
C ASP A 121 13.53 -2.64 -14.70
N ALA A 122 13.88 -1.82 -13.70
CA ALA A 122 14.84 -0.72 -13.87
C ALA A 122 16.32 -1.17 -13.83
N THR A 123 16.57 -2.48 -13.92
CA THR A 123 17.92 -3.08 -13.89
C THR A 123 18.21 -3.84 -15.19
N SER A 124 19.48 -4.20 -15.41
CA SER A 124 19.87 -5.03 -16.55
C SER A 124 20.87 -6.11 -16.10
N PRO A 125 20.51 -7.40 -16.17
CA PRO A 125 19.19 -7.94 -16.53
C PRO A 125 18.10 -7.51 -15.54
N ASN A 126 16.83 -7.66 -15.91
CA ASN A 126 15.72 -7.55 -14.96
C ASN A 126 15.92 -8.60 -13.85
N GLY A 127 15.46 -8.30 -12.64
CA GLY A 127 15.66 -9.18 -11.47
C GLY A 127 16.90 -8.87 -10.63
N LEU A 128 17.89 -8.11 -11.14
CA LEU A 128 19.22 -7.97 -10.53
C LEU A 128 19.22 -7.51 -9.06
N VAL A 129 18.24 -6.69 -8.64
CA VAL A 129 18.08 -6.28 -7.23
C VAL A 129 16.81 -6.81 -6.56
N SER A 130 15.82 -7.27 -7.33
CA SER A 130 14.58 -7.86 -6.79
C SER A 130 14.75 -9.34 -6.43
N ASN A 131 15.55 -10.12 -7.17
CA ASN A 131 15.82 -11.52 -6.87
C ASN A 131 16.45 -11.68 -5.46
N PRO A 132 17.50 -10.92 -5.06
CA PRO A 132 18.02 -10.94 -3.69
C PRO A 132 17.07 -10.41 -2.60
N ILE A 133 15.95 -9.79 -2.98
CA ILE A 133 14.85 -9.43 -2.05
C ILE A 133 13.88 -10.61 -1.94
N PHE A 134 13.50 -11.20 -3.08
CA PHE A 134 12.65 -12.39 -3.16
C PHE A 134 13.22 -13.56 -2.35
N GLU A 135 14.53 -13.81 -2.49
CA GLU A 135 15.33 -14.85 -1.83
C GLU A 135 15.25 -14.90 -0.29
N ASN A 136 14.69 -13.87 0.36
CA ASN A 136 14.46 -13.86 1.82
C ASN A 136 13.26 -14.74 2.26
N ILE A 137 12.53 -15.36 1.33
CA ILE A 137 11.51 -16.37 1.64
C ILE A 137 12.06 -17.77 1.37
N ASP A 138 12.05 -18.59 2.43
CA ASP A 138 12.47 -19.98 2.38
C ASP A 138 11.36 -20.89 1.83
N TYR A 139 11.09 -20.75 0.53
CA TYR A 139 10.11 -21.58 -0.19
C TYR A 139 10.50 -23.06 -0.18
N ASP A 140 9.50 -23.93 -0.06
CA ASP A 140 9.68 -25.39 -0.06
C ASP A 140 9.72 -25.96 -1.48
N LEU A 141 8.99 -25.33 -2.41
CA LEU A 141 8.97 -25.63 -3.85
C LEU A 141 8.81 -24.34 -4.68
N LEU A 142 9.56 -24.19 -5.76
CA LEU A 142 9.36 -23.13 -6.76
C LEU A 142 9.54 -23.68 -8.17
N THR A 143 9.01 -23.00 -9.18
CA THR A 143 9.24 -23.31 -10.60
C THR A 143 9.41 -22.03 -11.42
N ILE A 144 9.95 -22.16 -12.63
CA ILE A 144 10.12 -21.06 -13.58
C ILE A 144 8.79 -20.61 -14.22
N GLY A 145 8.67 -19.31 -14.48
CA GLY A 145 7.64 -18.72 -15.33
C GLY A 145 8.03 -18.67 -16.81
N ASN A 146 7.24 -17.97 -17.62
CA ASN A 146 7.62 -17.68 -19.01
C ASN A 146 8.41 -16.37 -19.14
N HIS A 147 8.25 -15.43 -18.20
CA HIS A 147 8.95 -14.14 -18.27
C HIS A 147 10.46 -14.31 -18.09
N GLU A 148 10.91 -15.23 -17.23
CA GLU A 148 12.34 -15.57 -17.05
C GLU A 148 12.99 -16.18 -18.31
N LEU A 149 12.20 -16.54 -19.34
CA LEU A 149 12.66 -17.27 -20.52
C LEU A 149 12.72 -16.43 -21.81
N TYR A 150 12.05 -15.27 -21.85
CA TYR A 150 12.01 -14.41 -23.04
C TYR A 150 13.39 -13.84 -23.43
N VAL A 151 14.22 -13.51 -22.43
CA VAL A 151 15.50 -12.82 -22.63
C VAL A 151 16.65 -13.75 -22.23
N THR A 152 17.62 -13.91 -23.13
CA THR A 152 18.80 -14.78 -22.96
C THR A 152 19.53 -14.51 -21.64
N GLU A 153 19.77 -13.24 -21.32
CA GLU A 153 20.49 -12.80 -20.13
C GLU A 153 19.73 -13.16 -18.84
N ILE A 154 18.40 -13.04 -18.85
CA ILE A 154 17.54 -13.40 -17.71
C ILE A 154 17.53 -14.93 -17.54
N ALA A 155 17.33 -15.69 -18.63
CA ALA A 155 17.37 -17.15 -18.58
C ALA A 155 18.70 -17.68 -17.99
N TYR A 156 19.82 -17.05 -18.33
CA TYR A 156 21.13 -17.38 -17.74
C TYR A 156 21.31 -16.91 -16.30
N GLU A 157 20.71 -15.80 -15.89
CA GLU A 157 20.68 -15.37 -14.49
C GLU A 157 19.88 -16.39 -13.67
N THR A 158 18.67 -16.75 -14.11
CA THR A 158 17.77 -17.66 -13.40
C THR A 158 18.37 -19.05 -13.27
N PHE A 159 18.96 -19.59 -14.34
CA PHE A 159 19.70 -20.87 -14.31
C PHE A 159 21.01 -20.78 -13.52
N GLY A 160 21.72 -19.67 -13.65
CA GLY A 160 23.09 -19.51 -13.17
C GLY A 160 23.20 -19.12 -11.70
N GLN A 161 22.20 -18.42 -11.16
CA GLN A 161 22.17 -17.82 -9.83
C GLN A 161 20.87 -18.20 -9.09
N PHE A 162 19.72 -17.64 -9.46
CA PHE A 162 18.47 -17.71 -8.69
C PHE A 162 18.04 -19.15 -8.35
N ALA A 163 17.93 -20.04 -9.34
CA ALA A 163 17.53 -21.43 -9.11
C ALA A 163 18.51 -22.20 -8.19
N LYS A 164 19.78 -21.78 -8.13
CA LYS A 164 20.80 -22.41 -7.27
C LYS A 164 20.69 -22.01 -5.80
N VAL A 165 20.08 -20.86 -5.48
CA VAL A 165 19.78 -20.47 -4.10
C VAL A 165 18.80 -21.46 -3.47
N TYR A 166 17.83 -21.92 -4.26
CA TYR A 166 16.82 -22.87 -3.83
C TYR A 166 17.23 -24.35 -4.02
N GLY A 167 18.14 -24.65 -4.94
CA GLY A 167 18.73 -25.99 -5.09
C GLY A 167 17.72 -27.01 -5.61
N ASP A 168 17.53 -28.11 -4.89
CA ASP A 168 16.55 -29.16 -5.23
C ASP A 168 15.10 -28.72 -5.02
N ARG A 169 14.87 -27.56 -4.38
CA ARG A 169 13.55 -26.94 -4.19
C ARG A 169 13.06 -26.21 -5.43
N TYR A 170 13.98 -25.82 -6.33
CA TYR A 170 13.63 -25.29 -7.63
C TYR A 170 13.34 -26.46 -8.58
N VAL A 171 12.06 -26.78 -8.77
CA VAL A 171 11.63 -27.93 -9.57
C VAL A 171 11.18 -27.43 -10.93
N THR A 172 11.79 -27.91 -12.01
CA THR A 172 11.38 -27.59 -13.39
C THR A 172 11.54 -28.82 -14.29
N SER A 173 10.42 -29.53 -14.42
CA SER A 173 10.24 -30.81 -15.11
C SER A 173 10.38 -30.72 -16.63
N ASN A 174 9.99 -29.59 -17.25
CA ASN A 174 9.91 -29.49 -18.71
C ASN A 174 10.72 -28.36 -19.35
N VAL A 175 11.53 -27.61 -18.59
CA VAL A 175 12.41 -26.57 -19.15
C VAL A 175 13.87 -26.92 -18.90
N LYS A 176 14.69 -26.79 -19.95
CA LYS A 176 16.14 -26.93 -19.90
C LYS A 176 16.82 -25.69 -20.46
N ILE A 177 17.98 -25.34 -19.93
CA ILE A 177 18.83 -24.24 -20.40
C ILE A 177 20.20 -24.79 -20.80
N LEU A 178 20.77 -24.23 -21.86
CA LEU A 178 22.09 -24.59 -22.38
C LEU A 178 23.17 -24.13 -21.39
N ASN A 179 23.68 -25.03 -20.57
CA ASN A 179 24.79 -24.73 -19.68
C ASN A 179 26.05 -24.42 -20.51
N ARG A 180 26.59 -23.20 -20.35
CA ARG A 180 27.77 -22.72 -21.10
C ARG A 180 29.06 -23.45 -20.75
N ASP A 181 29.15 -24.03 -19.55
CA ASP A 181 30.34 -24.73 -19.07
C ASP A 181 30.39 -26.18 -19.57
N THR A 182 29.23 -26.83 -19.71
CA THR A 182 29.13 -28.24 -20.16
C THR A 182 28.75 -28.40 -21.63
N GLY A 183 28.21 -27.36 -22.26
CA GLY A 183 27.69 -27.37 -23.63
C GLY A 183 26.41 -28.20 -23.80
N LYS A 184 25.68 -28.48 -22.72
CA LYS A 184 24.47 -29.34 -22.71
C LYS A 184 23.25 -28.61 -22.20
N PHE A 185 22.07 -29.05 -22.65
CA PHE A 185 20.80 -28.62 -22.08
C PHE A 185 20.54 -29.37 -20.77
N GLU A 186 20.48 -28.63 -19.67
CA GLU A 186 20.30 -29.12 -18.30
C GLU A 186 19.02 -28.51 -17.71
N HIS A 187 18.34 -29.24 -16.80
CA HIS A 187 17.13 -28.72 -16.15
C HIS A 187 17.44 -27.47 -15.33
N VAL A 188 16.48 -26.54 -15.26
CA VAL A 188 16.57 -25.41 -14.33
C VAL A 188 16.23 -25.95 -12.94
N GLY A 189 17.24 -26.07 -12.06
CA GLY A 189 17.08 -26.83 -10.82
C GLY A 189 16.95 -28.33 -11.08
N VAL A 190 15.90 -28.98 -10.56
CA VAL A 190 15.69 -30.44 -10.68
C VAL A 190 14.41 -30.81 -11.46
N PRO A 191 14.38 -31.93 -12.21
CA PRO A 191 13.20 -32.34 -12.97
C PRO A 191 12.02 -32.82 -12.11
N TYR A 192 12.29 -33.31 -10.91
CA TYR A 192 11.33 -33.70 -9.89
C TYR A 192 12.03 -33.67 -8.52
N ARG A 193 11.24 -33.66 -7.44
CA ARG A 193 11.76 -33.75 -6.06
C ARG A 193 10.94 -34.75 -5.25
N TYR A 194 11.59 -35.76 -4.67
CA TYR A 194 11.01 -36.58 -3.62
C TYR A 194 11.54 -36.12 -2.27
N PHE A 195 10.65 -35.84 -1.32
CA PHE A 195 11.03 -35.40 0.02
C PHE A 195 9.98 -35.81 1.05
N GLU A 196 10.41 -35.81 2.31
CA GLU A 196 9.56 -36.00 3.48
C GLU A 196 9.44 -34.67 4.22
N THR A 197 8.23 -34.33 4.66
CA THR A 197 7.94 -33.11 5.42
C THR A 197 8.27 -33.28 6.91
N GLN A 198 8.08 -32.24 7.72
CA GLN A 198 8.41 -32.28 9.15
C GLN A 198 7.53 -33.24 9.94
N GLN A 199 6.26 -33.43 9.54
CA GLN A 199 5.34 -34.38 10.16
C GLN A 199 5.28 -35.75 9.44
N GLY A 200 6.17 -36.01 8.46
CA GLY A 200 6.31 -37.33 7.82
C GLY A 200 5.51 -37.57 6.53
N LEU A 201 4.93 -36.53 5.91
CA LEU A 201 4.25 -36.65 4.61
C LEU A 201 5.29 -36.85 3.51
N ARG A 202 5.22 -37.97 2.77
CA ARG A 202 6.14 -38.23 1.65
C ARG A 202 5.57 -37.71 0.35
N VAL A 203 6.22 -36.70 -0.19
CA VAL A 203 5.77 -35.90 -1.33
C VAL A 203 6.63 -36.18 -2.55
N MET A 204 5.98 -36.42 -3.70
CA MET A 204 6.62 -36.36 -5.02
C MET A 204 6.16 -35.09 -5.75
N ALA A 205 7.10 -34.18 -6.00
CA ALA A 205 6.85 -32.88 -6.60
C ALA A 205 7.36 -32.77 -8.05
N PHE A 206 6.56 -32.14 -8.91
CA PHE A 206 6.88 -31.76 -10.29
C PHE A 206 6.66 -30.25 -10.51
N GLY A 207 7.35 -29.67 -11.49
CA GLY A 207 7.32 -28.25 -11.84
C GLY A 207 7.09 -28.07 -13.35
N VAL A 208 5.87 -27.79 -13.78
CA VAL A 208 5.48 -27.89 -15.20
C VAL A 208 4.99 -26.54 -15.74
N LEU A 209 5.88 -25.83 -16.45
CA LEU A 209 5.51 -24.71 -17.31
C LEU A 209 4.49 -25.20 -18.36
N PHE A 210 3.56 -24.36 -18.78
CA PHE A 210 2.70 -24.66 -19.94
C PHE A 210 3.52 -24.94 -21.22
N ASP A 211 2.86 -25.32 -22.32
CA ASP A 211 3.50 -25.55 -23.62
C ASP A 211 3.96 -24.23 -24.28
N PHE A 212 4.88 -23.52 -23.62
CA PHE A 212 5.43 -22.23 -24.02
C PHE A 212 6.38 -22.34 -25.22
N THR A 213 6.35 -21.33 -26.09
CA THR A 213 7.11 -21.31 -27.34
C THR A 213 7.73 -19.95 -27.66
N GLY A 214 7.69 -18.99 -26.73
CA GLY A 214 8.29 -17.65 -26.90
C GLY A 214 9.68 -17.54 -26.26
N ASN A 215 10.26 -18.68 -25.88
CA ASN A 215 11.49 -18.76 -25.11
C ASN A 215 12.73 -18.50 -25.98
N SER A 216 13.74 -17.85 -25.40
CA SER A 216 15.01 -17.56 -26.05
C SER A 216 15.75 -18.84 -26.49
N ASN A 217 16.56 -18.75 -27.55
CA ASN A 217 17.22 -19.88 -28.20
C ASN A 217 18.24 -20.65 -27.32
N VAL A 218 18.52 -20.17 -26.11
CA VAL A 218 19.36 -20.84 -25.11
C VAL A 218 18.57 -21.75 -24.18
N SER A 219 17.25 -21.84 -24.35
CA SER A 219 16.34 -22.67 -23.57
C SER A 219 15.55 -23.64 -24.46
N GLN A 220 15.05 -24.71 -23.86
CA GLN A 220 14.20 -25.73 -24.48
C GLN A 220 13.02 -26.01 -23.56
N VAL A 221 11.81 -25.83 -24.07
CA VAL A 221 10.56 -26.23 -23.39
C VAL A 221 10.07 -27.53 -24.03
N THR A 222 10.08 -28.63 -23.28
CA THR A 222 9.45 -29.88 -23.67
C THR A 222 7.94 -29.78 -23.46
N LYS A 223 7.16 -30.15 -24.47
CA LYS A 223 5.69 -30.20 -24.33
C LYS A 223 5.27 -31.20 -23.26
N ALA A 224 4.30 -30.84 -22.43
CA ALA A 224 3.83 -31.70 -21.33
C ALA A 224 3.40 -33.09 -21.82
N ALA A 225 2.73 -33.17 -22.98
CA ALA A 225 2.32 -34.43 -23.61
C ALA A 225 3.50 -35.31 -24.07
N THR A 226 4.68 -34.75 -24.31
CA THR A 226 5.92 -35.50 -24.56
C THR A 226 6.59 -35.86 -23.24
N MET A 227 6.74 -34.90 -22.32
CA MET A 227 7.38 -35.08 -21.01
C MET A 227 6.80 -36.26 -20.23
N VAL A 228 5.47 -36.41 -20.17
CA VAL A 228 4.81 -37.52 -19.43
C VAL A 228 5.06 -38.91 -20.03
N THR A 229 5.69 -39.01 -21.20
CA THR A 229 6.10 -40.27 -21.83
C THR A 229 7.59 -40.57 -21.67
N GLU A 230 8.37 -39.64 -21.11
CA GLU A 230 9.80 -39.84 -20.87
C GLU A 230 10.02 -40.79 -19.67
N GLN A 231 11.01 -41.69 -19.79
CA GLN A 231 11.22 -42.74 -18.80
C GLN A 231 11.45 -42.20 -17.38
N TRP A 232 12.19 -41.10 -17.23
CA TRP A 232 12.46 -40.50 -15.92
C TRP A 232 11.17 -40.03 -15.22
N PHE A 233 10.15 -39.57 -15.98
CA PHE A 233 8.87 -39.15 -15.42
C PHE A 233 8.06 -40.38 -14.99
N LEU A 234 8.05 -41.44 -15.80
CA LEU A 234 7.41 -42.71 -15.45
C LEU A 234 8.04 -43.35 -14.20
N ASP A 235 9.38 -43.29 -14.10
CA ASP A 235 10.14 -43.77 -12.94
C ASP A 235 9.87 -42.92 -11.68
N ALA A 236 9.73 -41.59 -11.83
CA ALA A 236 9.38 -40.69 -10.72
C ALA A 236 7.92 -40.88 -10.26
N VAL A 237 6.95 -41.03 -11.18
CA VAL A 237 5.57 -41.33 -10.79
C VAL A 237 5.48 -42.73 -10.15
N ASN A 238 6.28 -43.69 -10.61
CA ASN A 238 6.38 -45.02 -10.01
C ASN A 238 7.62 -45.19 -9.13
N TYR A 239 7.90 -44.19 -8.28
CA TYR A 239 9.05 -44.19 -7.37
C TYR A 239 9.09 -45.44 -6.47
N THR A 240 10.29 -45.83 -6.06
CA THR A 240 10.53 -47.05 -5.27
C THR A 240 10.03 -46.92 -3.83
N GLU A 241 10.20 -45.72 -3.25
CA GLU A 241 9.65 -45.40 -1.93
C GLU A 241 8.18 -44.98 -2.04
N PRO A 242 7.36 -45.17 -1.00
CA PRO A 242 5.93 -44.83 -1.06
C PRO A 242 5.71 -43.32 -1.17
N ILE A 243 4.68 -42.93 -1.93
CA ILE A 243 4.27 -41.53 -2.11
C ILE A 243 2.88 -41.37 -1.50
N ASP A 244 2.75 -40.51 -0.50
CA ASP A 244 1.48 -40.19 0.15
C ASP A 244 0.74 -39.09 -0.60
N MET A 245 1.46 -38.18 -1.26
CA MET A 245 0.88 -37.07 -2.01
C MET A 245 1.76 -36.65 -3.20
N PHE A 246 1.13 -36.32 -4.33
CA PHE A 246 1.78 -35.61 -5.43
C PHE A 246 1.54 -34.10 -5.32
N ILE A 247 2.58 -33.30 -5.54
CA ILE A 247 2.45 -31.87 -5.80
C ILE A 247 2.87 -31.58 -7.25
N VAL A 248 2.05 -30.84 -7.98
CA VAL A 248 2.40 -30.35 -9.32
C VAL A 248 2.29 -28.84 -9.29
N ALA A 249 3.43 -28.18 -9.03
CA ALA A 249 3.57 -26.76 -9.26
C ALA A 249 3.78 -26.50 -10.76
N GLY A 250 3.43 -25.31 -11.23
CA GLY A 250 3.61 -24.96 -12.63
C GLY A 250 3.14 -23.54 -12.90
N HIS A 251 3.91 -22.76 -13.64
CA HIS A 251 3.39 -21.55 -14.26
C HIS A 251 2.44 -21.99 -15.39
N ASN A 252 1.17 -22.22 -15.04
CA ASN A 252 0.23 -23.04 -15.82
C ASN A 252 -1.20 -22.80 -15.31
N PRO A 253 -2.20 -22.57 -16.17
CA PRO A 253 -3.58 -22.42 -15.72
C PRO A 253 -4.12 -23.70 -15.07
N ILE A 254 -4.80 -23.58 -13.93
CA ILE A 254 -5.32 -24.77 -13.23
C ILE A 254 -6.52 -25.44 -13.91
N ARG A 255 -7.25 -24.74 -14.79
CA ARG A 255 -8.45 -25.27 -15.45
C ARG A 255 -8.12 -25.96 -16.78
N THR A 256 -8.55 -27.21 -16.90
CA THR A 256 -8.27 -28.09 -18.06
C THR A 256 -8.90 -27.66 -19.40
N ASN A 257 -9.75 -26.63 -19.41
CA ASN A 257 -10.32 -26.01 -20.62
C ASN A 257 -9.65 -24.68 -21.00
N ALA A 258 -8.74 -24.13 -20.20
CA ALA A 258 -7.92 -23.00 -20.61
C ALA A 258 -6.95 -23.47 -21.72
N SER A 259 -6.84 -22.70 -22.80
CA SER A 259 -6.15 -23.15 -24.02
C SER A 259 -4.65 -23.44 -23.85
N SER A 260 -4.01 -22.83 -22.84
CA SER A 260 -2.62 -23.09 -22.47
C SER A 260 -2.46 -24.13 -21.34
N SER A 261 -3.53 -24.59 -20.68
CA SER A 261 -3.40 -25.53 -19.55
C SER A 261 -2.89 -26.89 -20.00
N THR A 262 -1.84 -27.38 -19.34
CA THR A 262 -1.31 -28.73 -19.56
C THR A 262 -1.51 -29.66 -18.36
N PHE A 263 -1.99 -29.15 -17.22
CA PHE A 263 -2.22 -29.94 -16.01
C PHE A 263 -3.22 -31.09 -16.21
N GLY A 264 -4.21 -30.95 -17.09
CA GLY A 264 -5.11 -32.05 -17.48
C GLY A 264 -4.40 -33.26 -18.12
N THR A 265 -3.23 -33.04 -18.75
CA THR A 265 -2.37 -34.10 -19.29
C THR A 265 -1.54 -34.75 -18.19
N ILE A 266 -0.96 -33.94 -17.29
CA ILE A 266 -0.18 -34.43 -16.13
C ILE A 266 -1.06 -35.26 -15.20
N TYR A 267 -2.25 -34.76 -14.87
CA TYR A 267 -3.26 -35.46 -14.06
C TYR A 267 -3.54 -36.87 -14.61
N LYS A 268 -3.84 -36.98 -15.91
CA LYS A 268 -4.12 -38.28 -16.55
C LYS A 268 -2.93 -39.22 -16.47
N ALA A 269 -1.72 -38.72 -16.72
CA ALA A 269 -0.50 -39.53 -16.63
C ALA A 269 -0.27 -40.08 -15.21
N ILE A 270 -0.40 -39.24 -14.17
CA ILE A 270 -0.24 -39.67 -12.78
C ILE A 270 -1.38 -40.62 -12.37
N ARG A 271 -2.66 -40.30 -12.66
CA ARG A 271 -3.81 -41.18 -12.33
C ARG A 271 -3.73 -42.56 -12.96
N ASN A 272 -3.19 -42.67 -14.17
CA ASN A 272 -3.05 -43.96 -14.84
C ASN A 272 -2.06 -44.92 -14.13
N ILE A 273 -1.11 -44.39 -13.36
CA ILE A 273 -0.07 -45.17 -12.67
C ILE A 273 -0.35 -45.29 -11.17
N LYS A 274 -0.79 -44.21 -10.52
CA LYS A 274 -1.12 -44.13 -9.09
C LYS A 274 -2.59 -43.69 -8.94
N PRO A 275 -3.58 -44.57 -9.12
CA PRO A 275 -4.99 -44.17 -9.21
C PRO A 275 -5.61 -43.68 -7.88
N ALA A 276 -4.98 -43.93 -6.74
CA ALA A 276 -5.51 -43.60 -5.40
C ALA A 276 -4.79 -42.47 -4.64
N THR A 277 -3.54 -42.14 -4.99
CA THR A 277 -2.72 -41.16 -4.23
C THR A 277 -3.20 -39.73 -4.48
N PRO A 278 -3.47 -38.87 -3.49
CA PRO A 278 -3.85 -37.46 -3.72
C PRO A 278 -2.91 -36.68 -4.67
N ILE A 279 -3.44 -35.72 -5.45
CA ILE A 279 -2.64 -34.74 -6.23
C ILE A 279 -3.10 -33.32 -5.92
N GLN A 280 -2.18 -32.45 -5.50
CA GLN A 280 -2.44 -31.01 -5.47
C GLN A 280 -1.71 -30.29 -6.60
N PHE A 281 -2.45 -29.51 -7.37
CA PHE A 281 -1.90 -28.59 -8.37
C PHE A 281 -1.78 -27.18 -7.78
N PHE A 282 -0.70 -26.49 -8.14
CA PHE A 282 -0.52 -25.06 -7.92
C PHE A 282 -0.20 -24.44 -9.27
N GLY A 283 -1.05 -23.53 -9.71
CA GLY A 283 -0.98 -22.89 -11.03
C GLY A 283 -0.80 -21.38 -10.95
N GLY A 284 -0.68 -20.78 -12.13
CA GLY A 284 -0.44 -19.36 -12.34
C GLY A 284 -0.74 -18.99 -13.79
N HIS A 285 -0.05 -17.97 -14.31
CA HIS A 285 -0.10 -17.52 -15.71
C HIS A 285 -1.38 -16.78 -16.12
N THR A 286 -2.54 -17.09 -15.54
CA THR A 286 -3.80 -16.41 -15.93
C THR A 286 -4.15 -15.23 -15.04
N HIS A 287 -3.30 -14.90 -14.06
CA HIS A 287 -3.38 -13.70 -13.23
C HIS A 287 -4.69 -13.62 -12.38
N ILE A 288 -5.33 -14.75 -12.05
CA ILE A 288 -6.62 -14.82 -11.32
C ILE A 288 -6.52 -15.60 -10.00
N ARG A 289 -7.44 -15.31 -9.08
CA ARG A 289 -7.79 -16.19 -7.96
C ARG A 289 -8.70 -17.30 -8.49
N ASP A 290 -8.33 -18.56 -8.34
CA ASP A 290 -9.17 -19.70 -8.77
C ASP A 290 -8.90 -20.99 -7.99
N PHE A 291 -9.90 -21.87 -7.95
CA PHE A 291 -9.83 -23.19 -7.35
C PHE A 291 -10.61 -24.19 -8.19
N PHE A 292 -9.95 -25.29 -8.60
CA PHE A 292 -10.50 -26.25 -9.55
C PHE A 292 -10.48 -27.67 -8.96
N VAL A 293 -11.58 -28.40 -9.09
CA VAL A 293 -11.72 -29.77 -8.58
C VAL A 293 -11.52 -30.78 -9.71
N TYR A 294 -10.43 -31.55 -9.64
CA TYR A 294 -10.15 -32.62 -10.59
C TYR A 294 -10.93 -33.90 -10.22
N ASP A 295 -10.85 -34.32 -8.96
CA ASP A 295 -11.65 -35.40 -8.37
C ASP A 295 -11.82 -35.22 -6.84
N ASN A 296 -12.25 -36.25 -6.12
CA ASN A 296 -12.49 -36.18 -4.67
C ASN A 296 -11.21 -36.12 -3.81
N VAL A 297 -10.03 -36.38 -4.39
CA VAL A 297 -8.72 -36.35 -3.70
C VAL A 297 -7.71 -35.44 -4.41
N SER A 298 -8.13 -34.69 -5.43
CA SER A 298 -7.24 -33.89 -6.28
C SER A 298 -7.86 -32.53 -6.63
N THR A 299 -7.14 -31.45 -6.33
CA THR A 299 -7.59 -30.07 -6.62
C THR A 299 -6.45 -29.22 -7.17
N GLY A 300 -6.76 -28.03 -7.67
CA GLY A 300 -5.79 -27.01 -8.08
C GLY A 300 -6.10 -25.65 -7.47
N LEU A 301 -5.05 -24.89 -7.13
CA LEU A 301 -5.13 -23.50 -6.64
C LEU A 301 -4.37 -22.56 -7.60
N GLU A 302 -4.95 -21.40 -7.90
CA GLU A 302 -4.30 -20.28 -8.59
C GLU A 302 -4.51 -19.01 -7.77
N SER A 303 -3.43 -18.24 -7.55
CA SER A 303 -3.32 -17.32 -6.42
C SER A 303 -3.25 -15.83 -6.78
N GLY A 304 -3.79 -15.45 -7.94
CA GLY A 304 -3.84 -14.06 -8.38
C GLY A 304 -2.57 -13.62 -9.09
N ARG A 305 -2.02 -12.48 -8.69
CA ARG A 305 -0.91 -11.78 -9.34
C ARG A 305 -0.34 -10.65 -8.48
N TYR A 306 0.78 -10.07 -8.93
CA TYR A 306 1.29 -8.73 -8.62
C TYR A 306 1.38 -8.38 -7.13
N CYS A 307 1.52 -9.36 -6.24
CA CYS A 307 1.38 -9.13 -4.81
C CYS A 307 0.08 -8.36 -4.48
N GLU A 308 -1.04 -8.70 -5.12
CA GLU A 308 -2.41 -8.31 -4.73
C GLU A 308 -3.05 -9.40 -3.86
N SER A 309 -2.61 -10.65 -4.04
CA SER A 309 -3.25 -11.87 -3.54
C SER A 309 -2.21 -12.88 -3.07
N LEU A 310 -2.54 -13.63 -2.03
CA LEU A 310 -1.75 -14.74 -1.51
C LEU A 310 -2.67 -15.94 -1.27
N GLY A 311 -2.35 -17.09 -1.87
CA GLY A 311 -3.15 -18.30 -1.75
C GLY A 311 -2.95 -19.00 -0.42
N TRP A 312 -4.04 -19.47 0.18
CA TRP A 312 -4.03 -20.44 1.27
C TRP A 312 -4.84 -21.66 0.89
N LEU A 313 -4.27 -22.84 1.16
CA LEU A 313 -4.96 -24.12 1.06
C LEU A 313 -4.59 -25.01 2.25
N SER A 314 -5.57 -25.64 2.87
CA SER A 314 -5.37 -26.66 3.90
C SER A 314 -6.02 -27.98 3.47
N VAL A 315 -5.33 -29.11 3.66
CA VAL A 315 -5.81 -30.45 3.31
C VAL A 315 -5.76 -31.38 4.53
N ASN A 316 -6.84 -32.12 4.75
CA ASN A 316 -7.01 -33.04 5.87
C ASN A 316 -7.70 -34.35 5.44
N GLY A 317 -7.35 -35.46 6.10
CA GLY A 317 -7.79 -36.82 5.79
C GLY A 317 -6.82 -37.66 4.96
N ILE A 318 -5.57 -37.20 4.76
CA ILE A 318 -4.52 -37.92 4.04
C ILE A 318 -4.08 -39.12 4.89
N GLU A 319 -4.11 -40.31 4.30
CA GLU A 319 -3.66 -41.55 4.92
C GLU A 319 -2.22 -41.86 4.48
N GLY A 320 -1.30 -41.99 5.44
CA GLY A 320 0.05 -42.51 5.25
C GLY A 320 0.41 -43.45 6.42
N PRO A 321 1.37 -44.39 6.27
CA PRO A 321 1.74 -45.36 7.31
C PRO A 321 2.31 -44.72 8.57
N ASP A 322 3.06 -43.63 8.41
CA ASP A 322 3.78 -42.93 9.47
C ASP A 322 3.32 -41.46 9.62
N TYR A 323 2.30 -41.05 8.86
CA TYR A 323 1.75 -39.68 8.85
C TYR A 323 0.54 -39.55 9.80
N PRO A 324 0.45 -38.52 10.67
CA PRO A 324 -0.61 -38.42 11.68
C PRO A 324 -2.03 -38.38 11.08
N SER A 325 -2.84 -39.40 11.35
CA SER A 325 -4.21 -39.54 10.78
C SER A 325 -5.28 -38.72 11.50
N GLU A 326 -5.03 -38.29 12.74
CA GLU A 326 -5.89 -37.40 13.53
C GLU A 326 -5.01 -36.33 14.20
N ILE A 327 -5.51 -35.09 14.28
CA ILE A 327 -4.81 -33.98 14.90
C ILE A 327 -5.76 -33.24 15.85
N GLU A 328 -5.43 -33.27 17.14
CA GLU A 328 -6.25 -32.67 18.21
C GLU A 328 -5.99 -31.16 18.33
N GLY A 329 -7.03 -30.38 18.64
CA GLY A 329 -6.91 -28.93 18.89
C GLY A 329 -6.80 -28.03 17.65
N VAL A 330 -6.64 -28.60 16.45
CA VAL A 330 -6.55 -27.84 15.19
C VAL A 330 -7.95 -27.52 14.63
N PRO A 331 -8.22 -26.30 14.14
CA PRO A 331 -9.47 -25.96 13.45
C PRO A 331 -9.48 -26.54 12.03
N LEU A 332 -9.70 -27.86 11.93
CA LEU A 332 -9.59 -28.62 10.70
C LEU A 332 -10.62 -28.20 9.64
N ALA A 333 -10.17 -28.16 8.38
CA ALA A 333 -11.01 -27.95 7.21
C ALA A 333 -12.10 -29.03 7.09
N THR A 334 -13.32 -28.63 6.73
CA THR A 334 -14.48 -29.54 6.80
C THR A 334 -15.13 -29.90 5.46
N ARG A 335 -14.64 -29.36 4.33
CA ARG A 335 -15.34 -29.45 3.04
C ARG A 335 -14.69 -30.44 2.08
N SER A 336 -15.41 -31.49 1.69
CA SER A 336 -14.94 -32.43 0.66
C SER A 336 -14.99 -31.83 -0.74
N ALA A 337 -14.03 -32.23 -1.58
CA ALA A 337 -14.05 -31.93 -3.00
C ALA A 337 -15.12 -32.79 -3.72
N VAL A 338 -15.95 -32.14 -4.54
CA VAL A 338 -17.04 -32.79 -5.29
C VAL A 338 -17.01 -32.29 -6.73
N VAL A 339 -16.88 -33.21 -7.68
CA VAL A 339 -16.91 -32.88 -9.12
C VAL A 339 -18.31 -32.41 -9.50
N VAL A 340 -18.44 -31.13 -9.85
CA VAL A 340 -19.73 -30.53 -10.24
C VAL A 340 -20.05 -30.97 -11.69
N ALA A 341 -20.97 -31.92 -11.84
CA ALA A 341 -21.27 -32.57 -13.11
C ALA A 341 -21.94 -31.69 -14.18
N THR A 342 -22.39 -30.49 -13.84
CA THR A 342 -23.08 -29.57 -14.77
C THR A 342 -22.09 -28.72 -15.56
N GLY A 343 -21.58 -29.27 -16.67
CA GLY A 343 -20.84 -28.51 -17.69
C GLY A 343 -19.38 -28.18 -17.39
N SER A 344 -18.80 -28.74 -16.32
CA SER A 344 -17.39 -28.53 -15.96
C SER A 344 -16.43 -29.31 -16.87
N SER A 345 -15.23 -28.78 -17.10
CA SER A 345 -14.17 -29.46 -17.85
C SER A 345 -13.59 -30.69 -17.14
N ALA A 346 -13.88 -30.84 -15.84
CA ALA A 346 -13.53 -32.02 -15.04
C ALA A 346 -14.33 -33.27 -15.43
N ALA A 347 -15.53 -33.13 -16.02
CA ALA A 347 -16.42 -34.25 -16.34
C ALA A 347 -15.84 -35.30 -17.33
N ASN A 348 -14.75 -34.96 -18.03
CA ASN A 348 -14.03 -35.84 -18.96
C ASN A 348 -12.71 -36.40 -18.39
N LEU A 349 -12.49 -36.30 -17.07
CA LEU A 349 -11.33 -36.84 -16.37
C LEU A 349 -11.64 -38.20 -15.74
N SER A 350 -10.64 -39.07 -15.67
CA SER A 350 -10.71 -40.31 -14.89
C SER A 350 -10.70 -39.96 -13.40
N LEU A 351 -11.73 -40.39 -12.67
CA LEU A 351 -11.82 -40.20 -11.22
C LEU A 351 -10.84 -41.15 -10.49
N SER A 352 -10.29 -40.71 -9.36
CA SER A 352 -9.52 -41.56 -8.46
C SER A 352 -10.31 -42.78 -7.97
N THR A 353 -9.58 -43.88 -7.72
CA THR A 353 -10.09 -45.06 -7.02
C THR A 353 -9.95 -44.98 -5.49
N SER A 354 -9.56 -43.81 -4.95
CA SER A 354 -9.30 -43.63 -3.52
C SER A 354 -10.55 -43.66 -2.68
N THR A 355 -10.47 -44.33 -1.52
CA THR A 355 -11.49 -44.31 -0.46
C THR A 355 -11.25 -43.23 0.59
N GLN A 356 -10.13 -42.49 0.49
CA GLN A 356 -9.80 -41.39 1.41
C GLN A 356 -10.89 -40.31 1.38
N LYS A 357 -11.20 -39.75 2.55
CA LYS A 357 -12.21 -38.71 2.71
C LYS A 357 -11.54 -37.35 2.89
N LEU A 358 -10.87 -36.89 1.85
CA LEU A 358 -10.18 -35.62 1.91
C LEU A 358 -11.15 -34.44 2.11
N THR A 359 -10.67 -33.50 2.90
CA THR A 359 -11.34 -32.25 3.26
C THR A 359 -10.38 -31.10 3.05
N TYR A 360 -10.92 -30.00 2.51
CA TYR A 360 -10.18 -28.89 1.97
C TYR A 360 -10.77 -27.57 2.49
N SER A 361 -9.92 -26.59 2.74
CA SER A 361 -10.34 -25.19 2.80
C SER A 361 -9.37 -24.34 2.00
N ARG A 362 -9.92 -23.42 1.20
CA ARG A 362 -9.16 -22.51 0.35
C ARG A 362 -9.55 -21.07 0.67
N ARG A 363 -8.56 -20.19 0.76
CA ARG A 363 -8.73 -18.74 0.94
C ARG A 363 -7.77 -17.97 0.04
N TYR A 364 -8.21 -16.81 -0.42
CA TYR A 364 -7.34 -15.83 -1.08
C TYR A 364 -7.19 -14.64 -0.14
N LEU A 365 -5.98 -14.51 0.42
CA LEU A 365 -5.60 -13.45 1.34
C LEU A 365 -5.24 -12.20 0.54
N ASP A 366 -5.81 -11.04 0.87
CA ASP A 366 -5.34 -9.77 0.30
C ASP A 366 -3.94 -9.45 0.79
N TRP A 367 -3.10 -8.93 -0.12
CA TRP A 367 -1.71 -8.61 0.16
C TRP A 367 -1.53 -7.32 0.98
N ASN A 368 -1.99 -7.32 2.22
CA ASN A 368 -1.75 -6.21 3.13
C ASN A 368 -1.43 -6.68 4.54
N ARG A 369 -0.73 -5.80 5.27
CA ARG A 369 -0.31 -6.05 6.64
C ARG A 369 -1.47 -6.26 7.62
N ARG A 370 -2.69 -5.83 7.27
CA ARG A 370 -3.89 -6.10 8.07
C ARG A 370 -4.29 -7.57 7.98
N THR A 371 -4.32 -8.12 6.77
CA THR A 371 -4.53 -9.54 6.50
C THR A 371 -3.43 -10.38 7.13
N PHE A 372 -2.16 -10.03 6.85
CA PHE A 372 -1.01 -10.81 7.31
C PHE A 372 -0.95 -10.92 8.83
N ALA A 373 -0.96 -9.80 9.57
CA ALA A 373 -0.81 -9.88 11.03
C ALA A 373 -2.05 -10.46 11.73
N TYR A 374 -3.25 -10.33 11.15
CA TYR A 374 -4.45 -11.00 11.66
C TYR A 374 -4.30 -12.53 11.65
N HIS A 375 -3.84 -13.12 10.54
CA HIS A 375 -3.69 -14.58 10.45
C HIS A 375 -2.45 -15.11 11.16
N ALA A 376 -1.35 -14.36 11.15
CA ALA A 376 -0.13 -14.70 11.86
C ALA A 376 -0.31 -14.61 13.39
N VAL A 377 -0.60 -13.42 13.93
CA VAL A 377 -0.53 -13.11 15.38
C VAL A 377 -1.84 -12.59 15.99
N GLY A 378 -2.96 -12.66 15.25
CA GLY A 378 -4.29 -12.28 15.75
C GLY A 378 -4.51 -10.79 16.01
N SER A 379 -3.55 -9.93 15.67
CA SER A 379 -3.57 -8.50 16.01
C SER A 379 -2.65 -7.67 15.09
N GLN A 380 -2.77 -6.33 15.13
CA GLN A 380 -1.88 -5.40 14.43
C GLN A 380 -0.71 -4.93 15.33
N ASP A 381 -0.24 -5.80 16.23
CA ASP A 381 0.71 -5.45 17.28
C ASP A 381 2.18 -5.57 16.83
N HIS A 382 3.09 -4.99 17.61
CA HIS A 382 4.53 -5.05 17.43
C HIS A 382 5.10 -6.48 17.37
N THR A 383 4.34 -7.46 17.87
CA THR A 383 4.65 -8.90 17.80
C THR A 383 4.70 -9.44 16.37
N PHE A 384 4.04 -8.79 15.41
CA PHE A 384 4.13 -9.18 13.99
C PHE A 384 5.52 -8.92 13.38
N ASP A 385 6.20 -7.81 13.74
CA ASP A 385 7.40 -7.38 13.02
C ASP A 385 8.69 -8.03 13.54
N ILE A 386 9.17 -9.08 12.85
CA ILE A 386 10.48 -9.69 13.12
C ILE A 386 11.64 -8.85 12.57
N GLN A 387 12.85 -9.00 13.14
CA GLN A 387 14.03 -8.22 12.74
C GLN A 387 14.48 -8.49 11.29
N HIS A 388 14.43 -9.74 10.83
CA HIS A 388 14.82 -10.10 9.48
C HIS A 388 13.95 -9.40 8.43
N GLY A 389 12.62 -9.48 8.58
CA GLY A 389 11.69 -8.73 7.75
C GLY A 389 11.96 -7.22 7.76
N LYS A 390 12.23 -6.61 8.93
CA LYS A 390 12.54 -5.16 9.02
C LYS A 390 13.75 -4.79 8.17
N ALA A 391 14.76 -5.65 8.10
CA ALA A 391 15.91 -5.46 7.23
C ALA A 391 15.52 -5.54 5.74
N VAL A 392 14.65 -6.48 5.34
CA VAL A 392 14.15 -6.62 3.96
C VAL A 392 13.31 -5.40 3.54
N THR A 393 12.37 -4.93 4.38
CA THR A 393 11.60 -3.68 4.17
C THR A 393 12.56 -2.49 3.95
N ALA A 394 13.64 -2.38 4.74
CA ALA A 394 14.63 -1.32 4.60
C ALA A 394 15.50 -1.47 3.34
N GLN A 395 15.84 -2.70 2.94
CA GLN A 395 16.55 -3.01 1.69
C GLN A 395 15.73 -2.58 0.47
N ILE A 396 14.43 -2.87 0.45
CA ILE A 396 13.50 -2.41 -0.60
C ILE A 396 13.54 -0.88 -0.70
N SER A 397 13.39 -0.15 0.41
CA SER A 397 13.44 1.32 0.40
C SER A 397 14.78 1.85 -0.11
N ALA A 398 15.90 1.20 0.25
CA ALA A 398 17.23 1.57 -0.23
C ALA A 398 17.39 1.32 -1.75
N GLN A 399 16.89 0.20 -2.28
CA GLN A 399 16.93 -0.10 -3.71
C GLN A 399 16.04 0.85 -4.52
N ARG A 400 14.81 1.13 -4.05
CA ARG A 400 13.93 2.15 -4.66
C ARG A 400 14.60 3.51 -4.77
N GLN A 401 15.34 3.92 -3.73
CA GLN A 401 16.12 5.16 -3.73
C GLN A 401 17.32 5.10 -4.68
N GLN A 402 18.08 4.00 -4.69
CA GLN A 402 19.26 3.81 -5.54
C GLN A 402 18.92 3.78 -7.04
N LEU A 403 17.83 3.10 -7.40
CA LEU A 403 17.26 3.05 -8.75
C LEU A 403 16.47 4.32 -9.11
N ASN A 404 16.29 5.24 -8.14
CA ASN A 404 15.59 6.51 -8.33
C ASN A 404 14.13 6.34 -8.84
N LEU A 405 13.46 5.28 -8.40
CA LEU A 405 12.12 4.90 -8.89
C LEU A 405 11.05 5.96 -8.58
N SER A 406 11.19 6.66 -7.46
CA SER A 406 10.33 7.79 -7.08
C SER A 406 10.51 9.06 -7.94
N SER A 407 11.38 9.06 -8.95
CA SER A 407 11.56 10.21 -9.85
C SER A 407 10.28 10.58 -10.58
N LEU A 408 9.83 11.83 -10.43
CA LEU A 408 8.56 12.31 -10.96
C LEU A 408 8.67 12.75 -12.43
N TYR A 409 7.79 12.26 -13.30
CA TYR A 409 7.64 12.72 -14.68
C TYR A 409 6.47 13.69 -14.86
N GLY A 410 5.42 13.60 -14.05
CA GLY A 410 4.26 14.48 -14.09
C GLY A 410 3.20 14.10 -13.06
N CYS A 411 2.05 14.76 -13.10
CA CYS A 411 0.91 14.49 -12.23
C CYS A 411 -0.30 14.01 -13.05
N ALA A 412 -0.54 12.68 -13.09
CA ALA A 412 -1.66 12.09 -13.80
C ALA A 412 -3.00 12.67 -13.26
N PRO A 413 -3.82 13.31 -14.12
CA PRO A 413 -4.92 14.16 -13.66
C PRO A 413 -6.10 13.37 -13.07
N GLN A 414 -6.23 12.11 -13.47
CA GLN A 414 -7.26 11.16 -13.03
C GLN A 414 -6.73 9.73 -13.16
N THR A 415 -7.45 8.78 -12.59
CA THR A 415 -7.17 7.36 -12.72
C THR A 415 -7.72 6.83 -14.05
N TYR A 416 -6.91 6.08 -14.79
CA TYR A 416 -7.28 5.44 -16.06
C TYR A 416 -7.13 3.93 -15.95
N CYS A 417 -8.24 3.20 -16.05
CA CYS A 417 -8.26 1.74 -15.94
C CYS A 417 -8.26 1.05 -17.30
N GLN A 418 -7.69 -0.16 -17.36
CA GLN A 418 -7.70 -1.01 -18.55
C GLN A 418 -9.06 -1.66 -18.78
N TYR A 419 -9.64 -2.23 -17.72
CA TYR A 419 -10.79 -3.13 -17.80
C TYR A 419 -12.03 -2.65 -17.05
N CYS A 420 -11.92 -1.65 -16.16
CA CYS A 420 -13.05 -1.19 -15.33
C CYS A 420 -14.07 -0.29 -16.04
N LYS A 421 -13.79 0.07 -17.31
CA LYS A 421 -14.62 0.90 -18.20
C LYS A 421 -14.60 0.32 -19.63
N PRO A 422 -15.66 0.52 -20.42
CA PRO A 422 -15.66 0.21 -21.85
C PRO A 422 -14.46 0.81 -22.60
N PHE A 423 -14.05 0.17 -23.70
CA PHE A 423 -12.97 0.66 -24.55
C PHE A 423 -13.29 2.05 -25.11
N GLY A 424 -12.38 3.01 -24.91
CA GLY A 424 -12.52 4.39 -25.40
C GLY A 424 -13.33 5.34 -24.49
N ASP A 425 -13.99 4.84 -23.44
CA ASP A 425 -14.70 5.70 -22.48
C ASP A 425 -13.72 6.63 -21.71
N PRO A 426 -14.16 7.82 -21.27
CA PRO A 426 -13.40 8.65 -20.35
C PRO A 426 -13.01 7.89 -19.08
N GLY A 427 -11.70 7.82 -18.79
CA GLY A 427 -11.17 7.04 -17.68
C GLY A 427 -10.85 5.58 -18.03
N ASN A 428 -11.07 5.12 -19.27
CA ASN A 428 -10.38 3.94 -19.80
C ASN A 428 -8.99 4.36 -20.34
N ILE A 429 -7.93 3.60 -20.10
CA ILE A 429 -6.56 3.94 -20.53
C ILE A 429 -6.40 3.99 -22.06
N TYR A 430 -7.21 3.26 -22.81
CA TYR A 430 -7.25 3.32 -24.28
C TYR A 430 -7.99 4.55 -24.83
N SER A 431 -8.57 5.40 -23.98
CA SER A 431 -8.93 6.78 -24.36
C SER A 431 -7.71 7.74 -24.30
N LEU A 432 -6.72 7.41 -23.45
CA LEU A 432 -5.51 8.21 -23.22
C LEU A 432 -4.38 7.82 -24.19
N LEU A 433 -4.09 6.52 -24.35
CA LEU A 433 -2.95 6.06 -25.14
C LEU A 433 -2.93 6.55 -26.59
N PRO A 434 -4.07 6.64 -27.33
CA PRO A 434 -4.09 7.27 -28.64
C PRO A 434 -3.61 8.73 -28.63
N GLN A 435 -3.97 9.50 -27.60
CA GLN A 435 -3.54 10.90 -27.45
C GLN A 435 -2.04 10.99 -27.13
N ALA A 436 -1.55 10.13 -26.23
CA ALA A 436 -0.14 10.06 -25.88
C ALA A 436 0.73 9.64 -27.09
N PHE A 437 0.29 8.65 -27.85
CA PHE A 437 0.95 8.18 -29.07
C PHE A 437 1.03 9.28 -30.11
N ALA A 438 -0.09 9.96 -30.40
CA ALA A 438 -0.13 11.04 -31.37
C ALA A 438 0.80 12.22 -31.00
N ALA A 439 0.95 12.50 -29.71
CA ALA A 439 1.76 13.60 -29.19
C ALA A 439 3.26 13.29 -29.03
N THR A 440 3.66 12.01 -28.93
CA THR A 440 5.06 11.63 -28.58
C THR A 440 5.75 10.75 -29.61
N VAL A 441 5.02 9.94 -30.38
CA VAL A 441 5.58 9.07 -31.43
C VAL A 441 5.69 9.90 -32.72
N ILE A 442 6.75 10.71 -32.79
CA ILE A 442 6.99 11.68 -33.85
C ILE A 442 8.38 11.48 -34.45
N ASN A 443 8.44 11.05 -35.71
CA ASN A 443 9.65 11.17 -36.51
C ASN A 443 9.76 12.61 -37.04
N GLU A 444 10.79 13.35 -36.64
CA GLU A 444 10.91 14.77 -36.96
C GLU A 444 10.99 15.09 -38.46
N ALA A 445 11.60 14.20 -39.26
CA ALA A 445 11.65 14.36 -40.71
C ALA A 445 10.29 14.11 -41.40
N ARG A 446 9.31 13.57 -40.67
CA ARG A 446 7.96 13.21 -41.15
C ARG A 446 6.86 13.77 -40.23
N ARG A 447 7.16 14.80 -39.42
CA ARG A 447 6.26 15.38 -38.42
C ARG A 447 4.89 15.75 -38.99
N ASP A 448 4.87 16.38 -40.16
CA ASP A 448 3.66 16.86 -40.84
C ASP A 448 3.02 15.81 -41.77
N THR A 449 3.57 14.58 -41.84
CA THR A 449 2.95 13.47 -42.55
C THR A 449 1.89 12.82 -41.67
N ALA A 450 0.67 12.69 -42.20
CA ALA A 450 -0.42 12.00 -41.52
C ALA A 450 -0.02 10.55 -41.21
N ARG A 451 -0.31 10.08 -39.99
CA ARG A 451 0.13 8.77 -39.52
C ARG A 451 -0.92 8.05 -38.70
N LEU A 452 -0.98 6.73 -38.88
CA LEU A 452 -1.73 5.78 -38.06
C LEU A 452 -0.73 5.02 -37.20
N ILE A 453 -0.85 5.07 -35.88
CA ILE A 453 0.08 4.41 -34.95
C ILE A 453 -0.69 3.32 -34.21
N ILE A 454 -0.32 2.05 -34.42
CA ILE A 454 -1.01 0.89 -33.86
C ILE A 454 -0.19 0.27 -32.71
N GLY A 455 -0.84 0.09 -31.56
CA GLY A 455 -0.32 -0.68 -30.42
C GLY A 455 -1.29 -1.79 -30.02
N ASN A 456 -0.80 -2.85 -29.39
CA ASN A 456 -1.67 -3.90 -28.81
C ASN A 456 -2.11 -3.53 -27.39
N THR A 457 -3.29 -4.00 -26.97
CA THR A 457 -3.79 -3.76 -25.60
C THR A 457 -2.99 -4.52 -24.55
N GLY A 458 -2.51 -5.73 -24.85
CA GLY A 458 -1.61 -6.49 -23.98
C GLY A 458 -0.27 -5.80 -23.64
N GLY A 459 0.09 -4.70 -24.32
CA GLY A 459 1.24 -3.87 -23.96
C GLY A 459 1.06 -3.11 -22.64
N VAL A 460 -0.17 -2.95 -22.16
CA VAL A 460 -0.48 -2.42 -20.82
C VAL A 460 -0.54 -3.57 -19.82
N ARG A 461 0.02 -3.38 -18.62
CA ARG A 461 0.12 -4.41 -17.57
C ARG A 461 -0.63 -4.06 -16.29
N PHE A 462 -0.66 -2.78 -15.94
CA PHE A 462 -1.40 -2.25 -14.80
C PHE A 462 -2.10 -0.94 -15.14
N ASP A 463 -2.98 -0.52 -14.24
CA ASP A 463 -3.77 0.68 -14.41
C ASP A 463 -2.99 1.94 -14.02
N LEU A 464 -3.26 3.06 -14.69
CA LEU A 464 -2.63 4.34 -14.39
C LEU A 464 -3.42 5.03 -13.26
N VAL A 465 -2.93 4.96 -12.03
CA VAL A 465 -3.57 5.61 -10.88
C VAL A 465 -3.37 7.13 -10.93
N GLN A 466 -4.39 7.90 -10.52
CA GLN A 466 -4.30 9.35 -10.35
C GLN A 466 -3.13 9.74 -9.45
N GLY A 467 -2.48 10.85 -9.76
CA GLY A 467 -1.45 11.43 -8.92
C GLY A 467 -0.04 11.37 -9.49
N PRO A 468 1.00 11.30 -8.64
CA PRO A 468 2.38 11.35 -9.10
C PRO A 468 2.63 10.23 -10.12
N PHE A 469 3.05 10.55 -11.34
CA PHE A 469 3.47 9.57 -12.33
C PHE A 469 4.99 9.55 -12.36
N THR A 470 5.57 8.50 -11.78
CA THR A 470 7.00 8.36 -11.48
C THR A 470 7.71 7.42 -12.48
N TYR A 471 9.00 7.21 -12.29
CA TYR A 471 9.78 6.25 -13.07
C TYR A 471 9.30 4.82 -12.82
N ASP A 472 8.97 4.48 -11.57
CA ASP A 472 8.32 3.23 -11.17
C ASP A 472 7.03 2.95 -11.98
N ASP A 473 6.17 3.98 -12.09
CA ASP A 473 4.88 3.87 -12.77
C ASP A 473 5.00 3.60 -14.27
N SER A 474 6.13 3.94 -14.91
CA SER A 474 6.31 3.62 -16.32
C SER A 474 6.40 2.10 -16.52
N PHE A 475 7.09 1.39 -15.63
CA PHE A 475 7.18 -0.07 -15.66
C PHE A 475 5.88 -0.74 -15.23
N ILE A 476 5.25 -0.24 -14.16
CA ILE A 476 3.93 -0.72 -13.69
C ILE A 476 2.89 -0.70 -14.82
N VAL A 477 2.77 0.42 -15.54
CA VAL A 477 1.74 0.58 -16.58
C VAL A 477 2.15 -0.06 -17.91
N ILE A 478 3.40 0.18 -18.39
CA ILE A 478 3.91 -0.33 -19.68
C ILE A 478 5.40 -0.72 -19.53
N PRO A 479 5.74 -1.93 -19.04
CA PRO A 479 7.13 -2.34 -18.83
C PRO A 479 7.87 -2.65 -20.14
N PHE A 480 7.14 -3.01 -21.20
CA PHE A 480 7.75 -3.51 -22.42
C PHE A 480 8.52 -2.45 -23.20
N LEU A 481 9.68 -2.85 -23.70
CA LEU A 481 10.59 -2.04 -24.51
C LEU A 481 10.38 -2.26 -26.02
N ASN A 482 9.12 -2.20 -26.48
CA ASN A 482 8.80 -2.38 -27.91
C ASN A 482 9.29 -1.19 -28.73
N THR A 483 9.99 -1.44 -29.83
CA THR A 483 10.46 -0.36 -30.73
C THR A 483 9.43 -0.05 -31.80
N PHE A 484 9.43 1.18 -32.32
CA PHE A 484 8.46 1.61 -33.35
C PHE A 484 9.03 1.45 -34.76
N GLN A 485 8.31 0.68 -35.57
CA GLN A 485 8.54 0.49 -37.01
C GLN A 485 7.41 1.14 -37.82
N TYR A 486 7.61 1.30 -39.12
CA TYR A 486 6.56 1.80 -40.00
C TYR A 486 6.71 1.37 -41.46
N LEU A 487 5.62 1.56 -42.20
CA LEU A 487 5.56 1.58 -43.66
C LEU A 487 5.23 3.01 -44.13
N PRO A 488 6.06 3.65 -44.97
CA PRO A 488 5.84 5.02 -45.42
C PRO A 488 4.77 5.13 -46.50
N ASN A 489 3.97 6.21 -46.45
CA ASN A 489 3.05 6.64 -47.53
C ASN A 489 2.05 5.56 -48.04
N VAL A 490 1.53 4.69 -47.16
CA VAL A 490 0.52 3.67 -47.49
C VAL A 490 -0.82 4.33 -47.87
N ASP A 491 -1.56 3.79 -48.85
CA ASP A 491 -2.92 4.27 -49.18
C ASP A 491 -3.82 4.21 -47.95
N TYR A 492 -4.38 5.36 -47.57
CA TYR A 492 -5.19 5.49 -46.35
C TYR A 492 -6.42 4.57 -46.36
N LYS A 493 -7.05 4.31 -47.51
CA LYS A 493 -8.23 3.44 -47.62
C LYS A 493 -7.92 2.00 -47.30
N LEU A 494 -6.67 1.58 -47.47
CA LEU A 494 -6.22 0.22 -47.16
C LEU A 494 -5.63 0.16 -45.74
N ALA A 495 -4.85 1.17 -45.35
CA ALA A 495 -4.29 1.28 -44.00
C ALA A 495 -5.38 1.38 -42.91
N SER A 496 -6.47 2.12 -43.16
CA SER A 496 -7.59 2.28 -42.20
C SER A 496 -8.37 0.99 -41.91
N GLN A 497 -8.26 -0.05 -42.75
CA GLN A 497 -8.89 -1.35 -42.52
C GLN A 497 -8.09 -2.25 -41.57
N VAL A 498 -6.78 -2.01 -41.41
CA VAL A 498 -5.85 -2.88 -40.66
C VAL A 498 -6.32 -3.09 -39.23
N ILE A 499 -6.68 -2.02 -38.51
CA ILE A 499 -7.09 -2.11 -37.11
C ILE A 499 -8.34 -2.98 -36.90
N GLY A 500 -9.28 -2.96 -37.85
CA GLY A 500 -10.46 -3.83 -37.83
C GLY A 500 -10.11 -5.31 -38.02
N ILE A 501 -9.16 -5.59 -38.93
CA ILE A 501 -8.68 -6.96 -39.20
C ILE A 501 -7.87 -7.51 -38.01
N LEU A 502 -7.03 -6.67 -37.40
CA LEU A 502 -6.30 -7.03 -36.18
C LEU A 502 -7.24 -7.36 -35.02
N ASN A 503 -8.34 -6.62 -34.88
CA ASN A 503 -9.34 -6.82 -33.82
C ASN A 503 -10.35 -7.94 -34.10
N ALA A 504 -10.55 -8.33 -35.36
CA ALA A 504 -11.30 -9.53 -35.75
C ALA A 504 -10.42 -10.81 -35.79
N GLY A 505 -9.10 -10.64 -35.75
CA GLY A 505 -8.13 -11.74 -35.73
C GLY A 505 -7.94 -12.36 -34.34
N PRO A 506 -7.07 -13.39 -34.24
CA PRO A 506 -6.68 -13.96 -32.94
C PRO A 506 -5.98 -12.89 -32.08
N PHE A 507 -6.10 -13.03 -30.75
CA PHE A 507 -5.56 -12.07 -29.79
C PHE A 507 -4.08 -11.75 -30.05
N ILE A 508 -3.76 -10.46 -30.13
CA ILE A 508 -2.40 -9.97 -30.35
C ILE A 508 -1.69 -9.97 -29.01
N LYS A 509 -1.00 -11.10 -28.79
CA LYS A 509 -0.15 -11.40 -27.64
C LYS A 509 0.78 -10.24 -27.25
N LYS A 510 1.35 -10.30 -26.05
CA LYS A 510 2.48 -9.45 -25.64
C LYS A 510 3.70 -9.77 -26.52
N ARG A 511 4.81 -9.04 -26.40
CA ARG A 511 6.03 -9.30 -27.18
C ARG A 511 6.57 -10.70 -26.88
N ASP A 512 6.19 -11.67 -27.71
CA ASP A 512 6.97 -12.88 -27.87
C ASP A 512 8.29 -12.48 -28.54
N VAL A 513 9.41 -12.78 -27.88
CA VAL A 513 10.74 -12.66 -28.48
C VAL A 513 10.97 -13.90 -29.38
N ASP A 514 10.26 -13.93 -30.53
CA ASP A 514 10.47 -14.75 -31.75
C ASP A 514 11.29 -16.06 -31.57
N LEU A 515 10.79 -17.32 -31.61
CA LEU A 515 9.70 -17.98 -32.34
C LEU A 515 9.33 -19.33 -31.66
N SER A 516 8.13 -19.93 -31.72
CA SER A 516 6.78 -19.48 -32.12
C SER A 516 5.71 -20.58 -31.87
N SER A 517 4.42 -20.21 -31.97
CA SER A 517 3.17 -21.04 -31.96
C SER A 517 2.34 -21.14 -30.65
N ARG A 518 1.22 -20.39 -30.64
CA ARG A 518 -0.16 -20.69 -30.12
C ARG A 518 -0.26 -21.56 -28.84
N ASP A 519 -0.88 -21.13 -27.73
CA ASP A 519 -1.96 -20.14 -27.53
C ASP A 519 -1.73 -19.31 -26.25
N PHE A 520 -2.19 -18.05 -26.21
CA PHE A 520 -2.37 -17.33 -24.94
C PHE A 520 -3.86 -17.00 -24.82
N GLY A 521 -4.54 -17.67 -23.90
CA GLY A 521 -5.97 -17.53 -23.64
C GLY A 521 -6.32 -16.26 -22.87
N PHE A 522 -5.84 -15.08 -23.30
CA PHE A 522 -6.37 -13.80 -22.81
C PHE A 522 -7.77 -13.58 -23.39
N ASN A 523 -8.75 -14.24 -22.78
CA ASN A 523 -10.16 -14.11 -23.12
C ASN A 523 -10.93 -13.64 -21.87
N PRO A 524 -11.06 -12.32 -21.63
CA PRO A 524 -11.95 -11.84 -20.57
C PRO A 524 -13.36 -12.35 -20.87
N MET A 525 -13.93 -13.12 -19.93
CA MET A 525 -15.13 -13.95 -20.10
C MET A 525 -16.07 -13.53 -21.23
N HIS A 526 -16.13 -14.32 -22.30
CA HIS A 526 -17.33 -14.37 -23.11
C HIS A 526 -18.52 -14.68 -22.20
N ALA A 527 -19.60 -13.92 -22.36
CA ALA A 527 -20.81 -14.09 -21.57
C ALA A 527 -21.40 -15.50 -21.76
N VAL A 528 -21.28 -16.35 -20.74
CA VAL A 528 -22.22 -17.45 -20.54
C VAL A 528 -23.53 -16.79 -20.09
N GLY A 529 -24.54 -16.81 -20.97
CA GLY A 529 -25.69 -15.93 -20.86
C GLY A 529 -26.46 -16.07 -19.55
N GLN A 530 -26.66 -14.95 -18.86
CA GLN A 530 -27.69 -14.83 -17.83
C GLN A 530 -28.94 -14.25 -18.49
N GLU A 531 -29.92 -15.12 -18.77
CA GLU A 531 -31.29 -14.67 -18.98
C GLU A 531 -31.86 -14.10 -17.68
N ALA A 532 -32.80 -13.16 -17.81
CA ALA A 532 -33.37 -12.42 -16.69
C ALA A 532 -34.64 -13.08 -16.13
N CYS A 533 -35.00 -12.64 -14.91
CA CYS A 533 -36.29 -12.82 -14.22
C CYS A 533 -36.56 -14.18 -13.55
N LEU A 534 -36.73 -14.17 -12.21
CA LEU A 534 -38.06 -14.23 -11.56
C LEU A 534 -37.95 -14.22 -10.01
N ASP A 535 -38.74 -13.36 -9.37
CA ASP A 535 -39.15 -13.37 -7.95
C ASP A 535 -40.70 -13.48 -7.92
N PRO A 536 -41.37 -13.81 -6.78
CA PRO A 536 -41.12 -14.84 -5.76
C PRO A 536 -42.38 -15.76 -5.63
N PRO A 537 -42.60 -16.50 -4.52
CA PRO A 537 -43.53 -15.96 -3.52
C PRO A 537 -43.27 -16.34 -2.04
N VAL A 538 -44.03 -15.68 -1.17
CA VAL A 538 -44.00 -15.70 0.31
C VAL A 538 -44.91 -16.79 0.91
N THR A 539 -44.58 -17.36 2.08
CA THR A 539 -45.54 -17.55 3.22
C THR A 539 -44.85 -17.96 4.54
N HIS A 540 -45.55 -17.72 5.65
CA HIS A 540 -45.06 -17.79 7.04
C HIS A 540 -45.28 -19.17 7.70
N ASP A 541 -44.54 -19.49 8.78
CA ASP A 541 -45.20 -19.82 10.05
C ASP A 541 -44.32 -19.64 11.32
N HIS A 542 -44.90 -19.83 12.51
CA HIS A 542 -44.48 -19.27 13.80
C HIS A 542 -43.96 -20.28 14.87
N LEU A 543 -43.11 -19.76 15.78
CA LEU A 543 -42.99 -20.05 17.23
C LEU A 543 -42.36 -21.36 17.80
N SER A 544 -41.16 -21.16 18.39
CA SER A 544 -40.62 -21.75 19.65
C SER A 544 -40.07 -23.20 19.63
N ARG A 545 -38.88 -23.50 20.17
CA ARG A 545 -38.47 -23.38 21.59
C ARG A 545 -36.94 -23.18 21.79
N ARG A 546 -36.54 -22.87 23.04
CA ARG A 546 -35.18 -22.45 23.46
C ARG A 546 -34.27 -23.61 23.92
N SER A 547 -32.97 -23.49 23.65
CA SER A 547 -31.89 -23.81 24.61
C SER A 547 -30.60 -23.05 24.24
N HIS A 548 -29.85 -22.60 25.25
CA HIS A 548 -28.55 -21.90 25.14
C HIS A 548 -27.41 -22.94 24.93
N ALA A 549 -26.16 -22.62 24.57
CA ALA A 549 -25.48 -21.33 24.43
C ALA A 549 -24.38 -21.36 23.35
N ALA A 550 -24.21 -20.27 22.60
CA ALA A 550 -22.96 -19.93 21.91
C ALA A 550 -22.88 -18.40 21.78
N GLY A 551 -21.78 -17.79 22.23
CA GLY A 551 -21.57 -16.34 22.16
C GLY A 551 -21.30 -15.89 20.73
N LYS A 552 -22.35 -15.64 19.95
CA LYS A 552 -22.22 -15.16 18.57
C LYS A 552 -21.69 -13.72 18.56
N LEU A 553 -20.42 -13.55 18.16
CA LEU A 553 -19.85 -12.26 17.79
C LEU A 553 -20.65 -11.67 16.61
N LEU A 554 -21.49 -10.68 16.90
CA LEU A 554 -22.20 -9.90 15.89
C LEU A 554 -21.25 -8.86 15.28
N ARG A 555 -20.40 -9.32 14.36
CA ARG A 555 -19.54 -8.47 13.54
C ARG A 555 -20.42 -7.64 12.59
N ARG A 556 -20.54 -6.33 12.84
CA ARG A 556 -21.50 -5.45 12.16
C ARG A 556 -20.80 -4.57 11.11
N GLN A 557 -20.93 -4.98 9.84
CA GLN A 557 -20.65 -4.23 8.61
C GLN A 557 -19.29 -3.52 8.54
N ASP A 558 -18.28 -4.27 8.12
CA ASP A 558 -17.04 -3.73 7.55
C ASP A 558 -17.35 -2.81 6.35
N VAL A 559 -16.50 -1.79 6.10
CA VAL A 559 -16.59 -1.01 4.85
C VAL A 559 -16.13 -1.90 3.70
N ILE A 560 -17.08 -2.25 2.84
CA ILE A 560 -16.86 -3.04 1.64
C ILE A 560 -16.03 -2.20 0.66
N THR A 561 -14.77 -2.57 0.46
CA THR A 561 -13.91 -1.97 -0.56
C THR A 561 -14.06 -2.72 -1.88
N PRO A 562 -14.06 -2.05 -3.04
CA PRO A 562 -13.91 -2.77 -4.29
C PRO A 562 -12.63 -3.61 -4.33
N GLY A 563 -12.72 -4.78 -4.94
CA GLY A 563 -11.67 -5.78 -4.97
C GLY A 563 -12.15 -7.06 -5.65
N TYR A 564 -11.47 -8.16 -5.38
CA TYR A 564 -11.83 -9.47 -5.93
C TYR A 564 -13.12 -10.02 -5.30
N VAL A 565 -14.01 -10.54 -6.14
CA VAL A 565 -15.17 -11.33 -5.72
C VAL A 565 -15.13 -12.60 -6.57
N THR A 566 -14.38 -13.57 -6.06
CA THR A 566 -13.98 -14.79 -6.74
C THR A 566 -15.15 -15.77 -6.78
N THR A 567 -15.24 -16.55 -7.87
CA THR A 567 -16.21 -17.62 -8.01
C THR A 567 -15.51 -18.80 -8.65
N ASP A 568 -15.30 -19.84 -7.87
CA ASP A 568 -14.53 -21.02 -8.24
C ASP A 568 -15.35 -22.30 -8.02
N ASP A 569 -14.74 -23.48 -8.14
CA ASP A 569 -15.47 -24.76 -7.98
C ASP A 569 -15.97 -24.97 -6.54
N PHE A 570 -15.42 -24.23 -5.56
CA PHE A 570 -15.91 -24.15 -4.20
C PHE A 570 -16.89 -22.98 -3.98
N GLY A 571 -17.28 -22.24 -5.01
CA GLY A 571 -18.27 -21.16 -4.95
C GLY A 571 -17.64 -19.80 -4.64
N THR A 572 -18.33 -18.97 -3.85
CA THR A 572 -18.03 -17.53 -3.73
C THR A 572 -17.44 -17.11 -2.38
N ASP A 573 -16.94 -18.06 -1.58
CA ASP A 573 -16.43 -17.83 -0.22
C ASP A 573 -14.90 -17.86 -0.13
N GLY A 574 -14.19 -17.85 -1.26
CA GLY A 574 -12.73 -17.91 -1.32
C GLY A 574 -12.03 -16.66 -0.79
N ASP A 575 -12.46 -15.46 -1.18
CA ASP A 575 -11.78 -14.22 -0.77
C ASP A 575 -11.86 -14.02 0.74
N ASP A 576 -10.73 -13.78 1.38
CA ASP A 576 -10.67 -13.63 2.84
C ASP A 576 -11.28 -12.31 3.32
N THR A 577 -11.18 -11.25 2.52
CA THR A 577 -11.86 -9.97 2.76
C THR A 577 -13.17 -9.89 1.97
N VAL A 578 -14.17 -9.18 2.51
CA VAL A 578 -15.43 -8.93 1.80
C VAL A 578 -15.30 -7.69 0.92
N HIS A 579 -15.42 -7.87 -0.40
CA HIS A 579 -15.31 -6.82 -1.41
C HIS A 579 -16.59 -6.55 -2.19
N SER A 580 -16.63 -5.41 -2.86
CA SER A 580 -17.55 -5.16 -3.97
C SER A 580 -16.85 -5.47 -5.30
N LYS A 581 -17.57 -6.09 -6.23
CA LYS A 581 -16.98 -6.54 -7.49
C LYS A 581 -16.53 -5.35 -8.35
N ILE A 582 -15.26 -5.34 -8.74
CA ILE A 582 -14.73 -4.43 -9.77
C ILE A 582 -15.36 -4.82 -11.13
N PRO A 583 -16.00 -3.90 -11.88
CA PRO A 583 -16.49 -4.17 -13.22
C PRO A 583 -15.36 -4.60 -14.17
N ASN A 584 -15.69 -5.45 -15.14
CA ASN A 584 -14.76 -5.92 -16.15
C ASN A 584 -15.43 -5.82 -17.54
N TYR A 585 -14.79 -5.08 -18.45
CA TYR A 585 -15.24 -4.88 -19.83
C TYR A 585 -14.19 -5.42 -20.80
N PRO A 586 -14.59 -6.18 -21.84
CA PRO A 586 -13.66 -6.69 -22.83
C PRO A 586 -13.01 -5.55 -23.60
N GLN A 587 -11.73 -5.72 -23.92
CA GLN A 587 -10.92 -4.77 -24.69
C GLN A 587 -10.53 -5.43 -26.03
N PRO A 588 -10.39 -4.67 -27.12
CA PRO A 588 -9.94 -5.19 -28.41
C PRO A 588 -8.49 -5.68 -28.35
N ASN A 589 -8.02 -6.36 -29.39
CA ASN A 589 -6.62 -6.82 -29.50
C ASN A 589 -5.63 -5.65 -29.62
N ALA A 590 -6.03 -4.58 -30.30
CA ALA A 590 -5.22 -3.43 -30.63
C ALA A 590 -6.02 -2.11 -30.61
N PHE A 591 -5.29 -1.03 -30.35
CA PHE A 591 -5.76 0.35 -30.43
C PHE A 591 -4.96 1.13 -31.49
N GLN A 592 -5.51 2.26 -31.93
CA GLN A 592 -4.90 3.11 -32.96
C GLN A 592 -4.91 4.58 -32.53
N ALA A 593 -3.81 5.28 -32.78
CA ALA A 593 -3.73 6.73 -32.77
C ALA A 593 -3.71 7.29 -34.19
N ASN A 594 -4.35 8.44 -34.39
CA ASN A 594 -4.28 9.22 -35.63
C ASN A 594 -3.53 10.52 -35.32
N ALA A 595 -2.49 10.87 -36.09
CA ALA A 595 -1.74 12.10 -35.88
C ALA A 595 -1.40 12.82 -37.19
N SER A 596 -1.27 14.15 -37.14
CA SER A 596 -1.02 15.03 -38.29
C SER A 596 -2.02 14.86 -39.46
N PHE A 597 -3.29 14.58 -39.14
CA PHE A 597 -4.38 14.59 -40.12
C PHE A 597 -4.75 16.04 -40.51
N PRO A 598 -5.32 16.26 -41.71
CA PRO A 598 -5.78 17.57 -42.15
C PRO A 598 -6.74 18.24 -41.16
N ALA A 599 -6.47 19.50 -40.81
CA ALA A 599 -7.26 20.28 -39.85
C ALA A 599 -8.68 20.64 -40.35
N ASP A 600 -8.95 20.48 -41.65
CA ASP A 600 -10.27 20.63 -42.26
C ASP A 600 -11.16 19.38 -42.13
N GLY A 601 -10.64 18.31 -41.52
CA GLY A 601 -11.33 17.02 -41.37
C GLY A 601 -11.34 16.16 -42.64
N SER A 602 -10.63 16.56 -43.69
CA SER A 602 -10.46 15.73 -44.88
C SER A 602 -9.59 14.50 -44.57
N MET A 603 -9.85 13.41 -45.28
CA MET A 603 -9.05 12.19 -45.14
C MET A 603 -7.79 12.29 -45.99
N PRO A 604 -6.60 11.98 -45.45
CA PRO A 604 -5.36 12.03 -46.21
C PRO A 604 -5.37 10.96 -47.33
N ALA A 605 -4.68 11.23 -48.44
CA ALA A 605 -4.53 10.25 -49.52
C ALA A 605 -3.62 9.08 -49.11
N THR A 606 -2.55 9.38 -48.37
CA THR A 606 -1.59 8.41 -47.85
C THR A 606 -1.26 8.70 -46.38
N VAL A 607 -0.85 7.66 -45.66
CA VAL A 607 -0.41 7.74 -44.26
C VAL A 607 0.86 6.95 -44.02
N ASP A 608 1.64 7.35 -43.04
CA ASP A 608 2.61 6.45 -42.42
C ASP A 608 1.87 5.47 -41.51
N LEU A 609 2.02 4.17 -41.76
CA LEU A 609 1.47 3.12 -40.90
C LEU A 609 2.56 2.68 -39.93
N VAL A 610 2.51 3.20 -38.70
CA VAL A 610 3.46 2.99 -37.60
C VAL A 610 2.93 1.91 -36.66
N PHE A 611 3.79 1.03 -36.16
CA PHE A 611 3.41 -0.09 -35.29
C PHE A 611 4.59 -0.58 -34.43
N TYR A 612 4.30 -1.40 -33.41
CA TYR A 612 5.36 -2.08 -32.65
C TYR A 612 6.10 -3.13 -33.49
N ASP A 613 7.41 -3.21 -33.33
CA ASP A 613 8.28 -4.18 -34.00
C ASP A 613 7.78 -5.63 -33.96
N PHE A 614 7.36 -6.12 -32.80
CA PHE A 614 6.94 -7.52 -32.65
C PHE A 614 5.61 -7.85 -33.36
N ILE A 615 4.75 -6.87 -33.69
CA ILE A 615 3.48 -7.10 -34.41
C ILE A 615 3.62 -7.00 -35.94
N GLN A 616 4.84 -6.84 -36.47
CA GLN A 616 5.12 -6.71 -37.90
C GLN A 616 4.46 -7.83 -38.73
N ALA A 617 4.52 -9.09 -38.28
CA ALA A 617 3.93 -10.22 -38.98
C ALA A 617 2.39 -10.15 -39.07
N ASN A 618 1.73 -9.69 -38.00
CA ASN A 618 0.28 -9.45 -37.97
C ASN A 618 -0.10 -8.32 -38.93
N ILE A 619 0.66 -7.22 -38.91
CA ILE A 619 0.47 -6.06 -39.80
C ILE A 619 0.58 -6.47 -41.27
N LEU A 620 1.67 -7.15 -41.67
CA LEU A 620 1.86 -7.62 -43.05
C LEU A 620 0.76 -8.61 -43.48
N THR A 621 0.30 -9.46 -42.56
CA THR A 621 -0.82 -10.39 -42.83
C THR A 621 -2.14 -9.64 -43.06
N ALA A 622 -2.44 -8.62 -42.25
CA ALA A 622 -3.63 -7.78 -42.41
C ALA A 622 -3.58 -6.99 -43.73
N LEU A 623 -2.46 -6.36 -44.05
CA LEU A 623 -2.24 -5.60 -45.29
C LEU A 623 -2.41 -6.50 -46.54
N LYS A 624 -1.92 -7.75 -46.47
CA LYS A 624 -2.12 -8.75 -47.52
C LYS A 624 -3.60 -9.09 -47.75
N SER A 625 -4.40 -9.15 -46.69
CA SER A 625 -5.85 -9.43 -46.79
C SER A 625 -6.65 -8.31 -47.46
N VAL A 626 -6.13 -7.07 -47.46
CA VAL A 626 -6.71 -5.91 -48.18
C VAL A 626 -6.02 -5.62 -49.52
N GLY A 627 -5.23 -6.57 -50.04
CA GLY A 627 -4.66 -6.52 -51.39
C GLY A 627 -3.25 -5.93 -51.50
N MET A 628 -2.57 -5.60 -50.41
CA MET A 628 -1.17 -5.13 -50.44
C MET A 628 -0.19 -6.24 -50.07
N SER A 629 0.58 -6.71 -51.04
CA SER A 629 1.63 -7.72 -50.82
C SER A 629 2.96 -7.04 -50.50
N LEU A 630 3.16 -6.74 -49.21
CA LEU A 630 4.41 -6.20 -48.66
C LEU A 630 5.18 -7.29 -47.91
N VAL A 631 6.50 -7.12 -47.76
CA VAL A 631 7.43 -8.03 -47.11
C VAL A 631 8.23 -7.33 -46.01
N SER A 632 8.89 -8.11 -45.14
CA SER A 632 9.67 -7.58 -44.01
C SER A 632 10.76 -6.56 -44.39
N SER A 633 11.28 -6.61 -45.62
CA SER A 633 12.27 -5.63 -46.11
C SER A 633 11.70 -4.27 -46.48
N ASP A 634 10.37 -4.14 -46.59
CA ASP A 634 9.71 -2.86 -46.87
C ASP A 634 9.52 -2.03 -45.57
N VAL A 635 9.62 -2.70 -44.42
CA VAL A 635 9.41 -2.12 -43.09
C VAL A 635 10.66 -1.38 -42.62
N GLN A 636 10.47 -0.16 -42.12
CA GLN A 636 11.55 0.73 -41.69
C GLN A 636 11.43 1.04 -40.19
N THR A 637 12.52 1.46 -39.57
CA THR A 637 12.51 1.99 -38.19
C THR A 637 11.90 3.40 -38.19
N TYR A 638 10.93 3.68 -37.30
CA TYR A 638 10.26 4.98 -37.22
C TYR A 638 10.85 5.89 -36.14
N MET A 639 11.06 5.36 -34.94
CA MET A 639 11.68 6.06 -33.79
C MET A 639 13.10 5.55 -33.53
N PRO A 640 13.98 6.34 -32.89
CA PRO A 640 15.22 5.84 -32.30
C PRO A 640 14.99 4.61 -31.40
N LYS A 641 15.92 3.66 -31.36
CA LYS A 641 15.75 2.38 -30.64
C LYS A 641 15.60 2.52 -29.12
N ASP A 642 16.10 3.62 -28.57
CA ASP A 642 15.98 4.04 -27.18
C ASP A 642 14.61 4.65 -26.83
N PHE A 643 13.81 5.05 -27.83
CA PHE A 643 12.42 5.44 -27.63
C PHE A 643 11.48 4.26 -27.89
N THR A 644 10.92 3.72 -26.81
CA THR A 644 10.13 2.47 -26.81
C THR A 644 8.69 2.72 -26.31
N SER A 645 7.86 1.68 -26.27
CA SER A 645 6.51 1.76 -25.69
C SER A 645 6.50 2.28 -24.24
N ASN A 646 7.46 1.87 -23.40
CA ASN A 646 7.63 2.40 -22.04
C ASN A 646 7.88 3.92 -22.03
N SER A 647 8.60 4.45 -23.03
CA SER A 647 8.98 5.87 -23.13
C SER A 647 7.80 6.83 -23.40
N VAL A 648 6.68 6.31 -23.90
CA VAL A 648 5.53 7.13 -24.35
C VAL A 648 4.86 7.88 -23.20
N LEU A 649 4.45 7.19 -22.13
CA LEU A 649 3.77 7.85 -21.00
C LEU A 649 4.69 8.83 -20.25
N PRO A 650 5.98 8.53 -19.97
CA PRO A 650 6.95 9.51 -19.46
C PRO A 650 7.12 10.76 -20.35
N ALA A 651 7.19 10.59 -21.67
CA ALA A 651 7.26 11.72 -22.59
C ALA A 651 5.97 12.54 -22.57
N TYR A 652 4.81 11.89 -22.57
CA TYR A 652 3.51 12.56 -22.52
C TYR A 652 3.28 13.28 -21.18
N ALA A 653 3.66 12.68 -20.06
CA ALA A 653 3.57 13.28 -18.73
C ALA A 653 4.35 14.60 -18.65
N LYS A 654 5.57 14.62 -19.20
CA LYS A 654 6.43 15.83 -19.29
C LYS A 654 5.80 16.94 -20.14
N LEU A 655 4.98 16.60 -21.13
CA LEU A 655 4.28 17.56 -21.99
C LEU A 655 2.95 18.04 -21.41
N ALA A 656 2.14 17.13 -20.87
CA ALA A 656 0.71 17.35 -20.60
C ALA A 656 0.33 17.39 -19.10
N TRP A 657 1.16 16.82 -18.22
CA TRP A 657 0.80 16.60 -16.81
C TRP A 657 1.58 17.46 -15.82
N GLN A 658 2.08 18.62 -16.26
CA GLN A 658 2.92 19.48 -15.42
C GLN A 658 2.13 20.42 -14.48
N ALA A 659 0.87 20.71 -14.80
CA ALA A 659 0.07 21.74 -14.11
C ALA A 659 -0.08 21.54 -12.59
N ASN A 660 -0.15 20.28 -12.13
CA ASN A 660 -0.41 19.93 -10.74
C ASN A 660 0.80 19.31 -10.02
N VAL A 661 1.98 19.26 -10.66
CA VAL A 661 3.19 18.61 -10.10
C VAL A 661 3.54 19.08 -8.67
N PRO A 662 3.50 20.38 -8.32
CA PRO A 662 3.84 20.82 -6.96
C PRO A 662 2.86 20.37 -5.86
N ASN A 663 1.61 20.04 -6.22
CA ASN A 663 0.52 19.72 -5.29
C ASN A 663 -0.18 18.42 -5.70
N CYS A 664 0.60 17.45 -6.19
CA CYS A 664 0.04 16.29 -6.86
C CYS A 664 -0.61 15.31 -5.85
N PRO A 665 -1.95 15.08 -5.92
CA PRO A 665 -2.65 14.24 -4.94
C PRO A 665 -2.31 12.77 -5.17
N VAL A 666 -2.09 11.99 -4.10
CA VAL A 666 -1.93 10.54 -4.24
C VAL A 666 -3.30 9.89 -4.43
N GLY A 667 -3.55 9.26 -5.57
CA GLY A 667 -4.77 8.49 -5.84
C GLY A 667 -4.88 7.23 -4.99
N VAL A 668 -6.07 6.62 -4.98
CA VAL A 668 -6.44 5.48 -4.09
C VAL A 668 -6.65 4.15 -4.82
N GLY A 669 -6.24 4.08 -6.09
CA GLY A 669 -6.47 2.93 -6.97
C GLY A 669 -7.92 2.76 -7.45
N ILE A 670 -8.14 1.89 -8.43
CA ILE A 670 -9.48 1.63 -8.99
C ILE A 670 -10.37 0.88 -8.01
N ALA A 671 -9.72 0.08 -7.15
CA ALA A 671 -10.29 -0.52 -5.95
C ALA A 671 -11.01 0.47 -5.02
N HIS A 672 -10.89 1.79 -5.21
CA HIS A 672 -11.69 2.80 -4.49
C HIS A 672 -12.47 3.77 -5.38
N HIS A 673 -12.00 4.13 -6.58
CA HIS A 673 -12.69 5.10 -7.45
C HIS A 673 -14.08 4.65 -7.95
N LEU A 674 -14.35 3.35 -8.04
CA LEU A 674 -15.63 2.86 -8.59
C LEU A 674 -16.84 3.24 -7.72
N VAL A 675 -16.64 3.39 -6.40
CA VAL A 675 -17.68 3.83 -5.46
C VAL A 675 -18.11 5.28 -5.71
N SER A 676 -17.27 6.11 -6.35
CA SER A 676 -17.55 7.53 -6.58
C SER A 676 -18.22 7.85 -7.94
N SER A 677 -18.55 6.84 -8.76
CA SER A 677 -19.01 7.06 -10.15
C SER A 677 -20.53 6.93 -10.38
N GLY A 678 -21.33 6.84 -9.32
CA GLY A 678 -22.79 7.02 -9.39
C GLY A 678 -23.19 8.48 -9.18
N MET A 679 -24.07 9.02 -10.03
CA MET A 679 -24.64 10.36 -9.85
C MET A 679 -25.50 10.44 -8.59
N VAL A 680 -24.90 10.85 -7.48
CA VAL A 680 -25.58 11.36 -6.28
C VAL A 680 -24.80 12.59 -5.81
N SER A 681 -25.52 13.63 -5.36
CA SER A 681 -24.92 14.90 -4.93
C SER A 681 -23.87 14.71 -3.84
N ALA A 682 -22.75 15.43 -3.96
CA ALA A 682 -21.63 15.33 -3.04
C ALA A 682 -22.03 15.57 -1.58
N SER A 683 -21.80 14.57 -0.74
CA SER A 683 -21.55 14.74 0.69
C SER A 683 -20.35 13.86 1.05
N SER A 684 -19.17 14.49 1.09
CA SER A 684 -17.99 13.87 1.70
C SER A 684 -18.27 13.77 3.19
N THR A 685 -18.46 12.56 3.71
CA THR A 685 -18.68 12.37 5.15
C THR A 685 -17.50 12.93 5.93
N ILE A 686 -17.76 14.01 6.69
CA ILE A 686 -16.75 14.77 7.43
C ILE A 686 -16.02 13.97 8.51
N HIS A 687 -16.60 12.83 8.91
CA HIS A 687 -16.06 11.86 9.83
C HIS A 687 -16.73 10.51 9.58
N LYS A 688 -16.00 9.41 9.78
CA LYS A 688 -16.53 8.06 9.72
C LYS A 688 -16.80 7.48 11.12
N ALA A 689 -18.07 7.47 11.52
CA ALA A 689 -18.51 6.97 12.82
C ALA A 689 -18.03 5.54 13.13
N GLY A 690 -17.71 5.27 14.40
CA GLY A 690 -17.18 4.00 14.90
C GLY A 690 -15.72 3.74 14.56
N THR A 691 -14.95 4.75 14.14
CA THR A 691 -13.52 4.62 13.78
C THR A 691 -12.64 5.57 14.58
N ASP A 692 -11.34 5.58 14.28
CA ASP A 692 -10.34 6.52 14.81
C ASP A 692 -10.13 7.76 13.92
N ASP A 693 -10.87 7.85 12.80
CA ASP A 693 -10.84 8.94 11.83
C ASP A 693 -11.12 10.32 12.45
N GLY A 694 -10.49 11.36 11.92
CA GLY A 694 -10.72 12.72 12.38
C GLY A 694 -12.09 13.25 11.98
N TRP A 695 -12.37 14.49 12.38
CA TRP A 695 -13.37 15.32 11.72
C TRP A 695 -12.65 16.33 10.81
N HIS A 696 -13.10 16.39 9.56
CA HIS A 696 -12.47 17.11 8.45
C HIS A 696 -13.44 18.10 7.77
N GLY A 697 -14.48 18.53 8.50
CA GLY A 697 -15.43 19.56 8.06
C GLY A 697 -14.76 20.94 7.96
N ILE A 698 -15.38 21.82 7.16
CA ILE A 698 -14.89 23.15 6.84
C ILE A 698 -16.04 24.15 6.97
N ILE A 699 -15.84 25.25 7.70
CA ILE A 699 -16.80 26.36 7.71
C ILE A 699 -16.65 27.16 6.40
N LYS A 700 -17.72 27.21 5.60
CA LYS A 700 -17.74 27.92 4.31
C LYS A 700 -19.16 28.32 3.92
N GLU A 701 -19.28 29.44 3.21
CA GLU A 701 -20.54 29.90 2.63
C GLU A 701 -21.17 28.83 1.72
N GLY A 702 -22.49 28.62 1.88
CA GLY A 702 -23.24 27.59 1.16
C GLY A 702 -22.81 26.13 1.44
N GLY A 703 -21.95 25.88 2.44
CA GLY A 703 -21.57 24.54 2.88
C GLY A 703 -22.51 23.92 3.92
N GLU A 704 -22.18 22.72 4.38
CA GLU A 704 -22.81 22.05 5.53
C GLU A 704 -22.67 22.87 6.82
N PHE A 705 -21.56 23.60 6.93
CA PHE A 705 -21.21 24.50 8.01
C PHE A 705 -21.07 25.94 7.48
N PRO A 706 -22.17 26.70 7.27
CA PRO A 706 -22.11 28.11 6.93
C PRO A 706 -21.55 28.95 8.10
N PRO A 707 -20.83 30.05 7.85
CA PRO A 707 -20.37 30.93 8.91
C PRO A 707 -21.56 31.61 9.58
N GLU A 708 -21.72 31.41 10.88
CA GLU A 708 -22.84 31.93 11.67
C GLU A 708 -22.32 32.31 13.07
N LYS A 709 -22.61 33.55 13.50
CA LYS A 709 -22.17 34.06 14.82
C LYS A 709 -22.86 33.29 15.94
N GLY A 710 -22.07 32.73 16.87
CA GLY A 710 -22.57 31.98 18.02
C GLY A 710 -22.90 30.50 17.76
N ARG A 711 -22.78 30.01 16.52
CA ARG A 711 -23.01 28.59 16.18
C ARG A 711 -21.88 27.66 16.60
N TYR A 712 -20.65 28.14 16.62
CA TYR A 712 -19.47 27.29 16.77
C TYR A 712 -18.83 27.41 18.16
N HIS A 713 -18.23 26.32 18.64
CA HIS A 713 -17.57 26.23 19.95
C HIS A 713 -16.22 25.51 19.81
N LEU A 714 -15.13 26.10 20.30
CA LEU A 714 -13.78 25.57 20.15
C LEU A 714 -13.20 25.12 21.51
N TYR A 715 -13.00 23.82 21.64
CA TYR A 715 -12.37 23.21 22.80
C TYR A 715 -10.85 23.23 22.67
N ILE A 716 -10.17 23.82 23.65
CA ILE A 716 -8.71 23.99 23.64
C ILE A 716 -8.08 23.63 24.98
N GLY A 717 -6.77 23.39 24.97
CA GLY A 717 -5.92 23.50 26.16
C GLY A 717 -4.80 24.47 25.86
N LEU A 718 -4.65 25.54 26.65
CA LEU A 718 -3.69 26.63 26.39
C LEU A 718 -2.22 26.16 26.34
N PHE A 719 -1.93 25.02 26.96
CA PHE A 719 -0.64 24.34 26.87
C PHE A 719 -0.32 23.77 25.48
N CYS A 720 -1.32 23.36 24.70
CA CYS A 720 -1.12 22.59 23.47
C CYS A 720 -0.74 23.50 22.29
N PRO A 721 0.40 23.28 21.59
CA PRO A 721 0.79 24.12 20.45
C PRO A 721 -0.19 23.99 19.27
N PHE A 722 -0.83 22.83 19.07
CA PHE A 722 -1.83 22.64 18.02
C PHE A 722 -3.11 23.46 18.31
N ALA A 723 -3.63 23.37 19.54
CA ALA A 723 -4.79 24.17 19.93
C ALA A 723 -4.47 25.68 19.94
N HIS A 724 -3.23 26.03 20.27
CA HIS A 724 -2.75 27.41 20.25
C HIS A 724 -2.78 28.03 18.84
N ARG A 725 -2.53 27.26 17.77
CA ARG A 725 -2.66 27.76 16.38
C ARG A 725 -4.10 28.21 16.09
N ALA A 726 -5.09 27.38 16.41
CA ALA A 726 -6.50 27.69 16.20
C ALA A 726 -6.97 28.87 17.08
N ASN A 727 -6.58 28.91 18.36
CA ASN A 727 -6.94 30.03 19.23
C ASN A 727 -6.22 31.33 18.82
N LEU A 728 -4.98 31.27 18.34
CA LEU A 728 -4.27 32.45 17.82
C LEU A 728 -4.94 33.00 16.57
N VAL A 729 -5.34 32.14 15.61
CA VAL A 729 -6.18 32.56 14.47
C VAL A 729 -7.47 33.23 14.96
N ARG A 730 -8.15 32.65 15.97
CA ARG A 730 -9.35 33.23 16.56
C ARG A 730 -9.12 34.65 17.13
N HIS A 731 -7.99 34.91 17.77
CA HIS A 731 -7.63 36.26 18.23
C HIS A 731 -7.29 37.21 17.08
N ILE A 732 -6.32 36.88 16.21
CA ILE A 732 -5.83 37.79 15.16
C ILE A 732 -6.86 38.10 14.06
N LYS A 733 -7.91 37.27 13.94
CA LYS A 733 -9.04 37.50 13.01
C LYS A 733 -10.30 38.05 13.66
N GLY A 734 -10.26 38.41 14.95
CA GLY A 734 -11.42 38.94 15.66
C GLY A 734 -12.58 37.96 15.77
N LEU A 735 -12.31 36.65 15.72
CA LEU A 735 -13.32 35.59 15.82
C LEU A 735 -13.68 35.27 17.28
N THR A 736 -13.17 36.02 18.25
CA THR A 736 -13.45 35.87 19.68
C THR A 736 -14.94 35.93 19.99
N ASP A 737 -15.66 36.77 19.25
CA ASP A 737 -17.09 37.03 19.42
C ASP A 737 -17.96 36.09 18.56
N TYR A 738 -17.34 35.27 17.72
CA TYR A 738 -18.01 34.37 16.77
C TYR A 738 -17.96 32.91 17.21
N ILE A 739 -16.85 32.53 17.85
CA ILE A 739 -16.54 31.17 18.30
C ILE A 739 -16.27 31.25 19.81
N ASP A 740 -17.13 30.63 20.61
CA ASP A 740 -16.92 30.47 22.05
C ASP A 740 -15.85 29.41 22.34
N ILE A 741 -15.31 29.36 23.56
CA ILE A 741 -14.28 28.36 23.94
C ILE A 741 -14.60 27.68 25.27
N SER A 742 -14.22 26.40 25.39
CA SER A 742 -14.05 25.70 26.68
C SER A 742 -12.57 25.33 26.83
N VAL A 743 -11.97 25.58 28.00
CA VAL A 743 -10.52 25.38 28.23
C VAL A 743 -10.26 24.28 29.26
N VAL A 744 -9.66 23.17 28.82
CA VAL A 744 -9.29 22.05 29.71
C VAL A 744 -8.15 22.40 30.66
N LYS A 745 -8.09 21.73 31.82
CA LYS A 745 -6.96 21.87 32.75
C LYS A 745 -5.66 21.31 32.16
N PRO A 746 -4.50 21.88 32.53
CA PRO A 746 -3.21 21.34 32.14
C PRO A 746 -2.89 19.98 32.78
N TYR A 747 -3.48 19.64 33.93
CA TYR A 747 -3.32 18.36 34.64
C TYR A 747 -4.43 18.23 35.73
N PRO A 748 -4.64 17.04 36.34
CA PRO A 748 -4.19 15.72 35.89
C PRO A 748 -4.89 15.28 34.59
N LYS A 749 -4.27 14.34 33.88
CA LYS A 749 -4.91 13.62 32.75
C LYS A 749 -5.64 12.39 33.27
N GLY A 750 -6.73 12.03 32.58
CA GLY A 750 -7.49 10.81 32.80
C GLY A 750 -8.35 10.81 34.06
N ASN A 751 -9.04 9.69 34.29
CA ASN A 751 -9.91 9.46 35.44
C ASN A 751 -9.46 8.25 36.28
N ASP A 752 -10.04 8.11 37.46
CA ASP A 752 -9.73 7.04 38.43
C ASP A 752 -10.09 5.62 37.93
N LYS A 753 -10.65 5.50 36.71
CA LYS A 753 -10.99 4.25 36.01
C LYS A 753 -10.03 3.93 34.85
N GLY A 754 -8.92 4.68 34.72
CA GLY A 754 -7.88 4.43 33.72
C GLY A 754 -8.18 4.96 32.32
N TRP A 755 -9.28 5.70 32.10
CA TRP A 755 -9.55 6.30 30.78
C TRP A 755 -8.62 7.49 30.54
N PRO A 756 -7.87 7.53 29.42
CA PRO A 756 -7.06 8.69 29.06
C PRO A 756 -7.95 9.84 28.57
N GLY A 757 -7.60 11.07 28.94
CA GLY A 757 -8.32 12.25 28.44
C GLY A 757 -7.94 13.54 29.17
N TRP A 758 -8.21 14.67 28.52
CA TRP A 758 -8.14 15.98 29.17
C TRP A 758 -9.36 16.21 30.05
N LYS A 759 -9.16 16.87 31.20
CA LYS A 759 -10.17 17.09 32.23
C LYS A 759 -10.54 18.57 32.33
N PHE A 760 -11.83 18.88 32.44
CA PHE A 760 -12.30 20.23 32.76
C PHE A 760 -12.21 20.49 34.29
N PRO A 761 -12.01 21.73 34.73
CA PRO A 761 -12.34 22.13 36.10
C PRO A 761 -13.85 22.02 36.33
N LYS A 762 -14.27 21.89 37.60
CA LYS A 762 -15.69 21.90 37.99
C LYS A 762 -16.32 23.29 37.94
N THR A 763 -15.50 24.32 38.06
CA THR A 763 -15.88 25.74 38.03
C THR A 763 -14.75 26.54 37.39
N ASP A 764 -15.06 27.66 36.74
CA ASP A 764 -14.06 28.51 36.06
C ASP A 764 -12.95 29.01 37.02
N ASP A 765 -13.26 29.12 38.32
CA ASP A 765 -12.29 29.52 39.36
C ASP A 765 -11.37 28.39 39.87
N GLU A 766 -11.58 27.11 39.51
CA GLU A 766 -10.78 25.99 40.07
C GLU A 766 -9.32 26.03 39.62
N TYR A 767 -9.06 26.47 38.39
CA TYR A 767 -7.71 26.63 37.85
C TYR A 767 -7.67 27.84 36.91
N PRO A 768 -6.89 28.90 37.22
CA PRO A 768 -6.85 30.11 36.40
C PRO A 768 -6.60 29.84 34.90
N GLY A 769 -7.46 30.41 34.05
CA GLY A 769 -7.40 30.24 32.59
C GLY A 769 -7.93 28.91 32.07
N ALA A 770 -8.33 27.96 32.92
CA ALA A 770 -9.20 26.85 32.53
C ALA A 770 -10.66 27.24 32.78
N THR A 771 -11.61 26.62 32.08
CA THR A 771 -13.04 26.86 32.25
C THR A 771 -13.76 25.54 32.42
N ALA A 772 -14.87 25.51 33.16
CA ALA A 772 -15.81 24.40 33.06
C ALA A 772 -16.22 24.25 31.58
N ASP A 773 -16.73 23.07 31.20
CA ASP A 773 -17.27 22.93 29.86
C ASP A 773 -18.55 23.77 29.73
N HIS A 774 -18.43 24.92 29.06
CA HIS A 774 -19.50 25.90 28.87
C HIS A 774 -20.61 25.41 27.92
N LEU A 775 -20.42 24.31 27.18
CA LEU A 775 -21.43 23.80 26.25
C LEU A 775 -22.24 22.62 26.80
N PHE A 776 -21.58 21.60 27.39
CA PHE A 776 -22.27 20.40 27.88
C PHE A 776 -22.06 20.08 29.37
N GLY A 777 -21.23 20.85 30.09
CA GLY A 777 -20.87 20.57 31.48
C GLY A 777 -20.13 19.24 31.67
N SER A 778 -19.49 18.71 30.63
CA SER A 778 -18.77 17.43 30.68
C SER A 778 -17.51 17.50 31.55
N GLU A 779 -17.14 16.39 32.21
CA GLU A 779 -15.93 16.36 33.05
C GLU A 779 -14.64 16.12 32.23
N TYR A 780 -14.74 15.40 31.11
CA TYR A 780 -13.59 15.03 30.26
C TYR A 780 -13.85 15.21 28.77
N MET A 781 -12.79 15.49 28.00
CA MET A 781 -12.87 15.65 26.53
C MET A 781 -13.44 14.42 25.81
N HIS A 782 -13.20 13.20 26.30
CA HIS A 782 -13.73 11.99 25.63
C HIS A 782 -15.26 11.97 25.61
N GLU A 783 -15.93 12.59 26.58
CA GLU A 783 -17.39 12.72 26.59
C GLU A 783 -17.88 13.60 25.42
N ILE A 784 -17.11 14.63 25.03
CA ILE A 784 -17.41 15.49 23.89
C ILE A 784 -17.34 14.69 22.59
N TYR A 785 -16.27 13.90 22.42
CA TYR A 785 -16.13 12.98 21.28
C TYR A 785 -17.27 11.96 21.24
N PHE A 786 -17.62 11.34 22.37
CA PHE A 786 -18.72 10.38 22.47
C PHE A 786 -20.13 10.98 22.29
N ARG A 787 -20.28 12.31 22.27
CA ARG A 787 -21.53 12.97 21.86
C ARG A 787 -21.70 12.99 20.35
N ALA A 788 -20.62 13.22 19.58
CA ALA A 788 -20.64 13.17 18.13
C ALA A 788 -20.60 11.72 17.59
N ASP A 789 -19.77 10.87 18.20
CA ASP A 789 -19.65 9.45 17.86
C ASP A 789 -19.39 8.61 19.12
N LYS A 790 -20.42 7.89 19.59
CA LYS A 790 -20.37 7.04 20.79
C LYS A 790 -19.35 5.90 20.70
N ASP A 791 -19.02 5.48 19.48
CA ASP A 791 -18.12 4.36 19.21
C ASP A 791 -16.72 4.85 18.76
N TYR A 792 -16.39 6.13 18.97
CA TYR A 792 -15.12 6.75 18.55
C TYR A 792 -13.89 6.10 19.17
N LYS A 793 -12.92 5.71 18.33
CA LYS A 793 -11.73 4.92 18.70
C LYS A 793 -10.43 5.72 18.69
N GLY A 794 -10.47 6.97 18.25
CA GLY A 794 -9.28 7.81 18.09
C GLY A 794 -8.87 8.53 19.37
N ARG A 795 -7.94 9.48 19.23
CA ARG A 795 -7.43 10.27 20.35
C ARG A 795 -8.37 11.44 20.66
N TYR A 796 -8.70 11.62 21.93
CA TYR A 796 -9.49 12.75 22.43
C TYR A 796 -8.65 14.04 22.48
N SER A 797 -8.30 14.56 21.30
CA SER A 797 -7.35 15.67 21.10
C SER A 797 -7.98 17.05 21.31
N VAL A 798 -7.10 18.06 21.37
CA VAL A 798 -7.43 19.49 21.21
C VAL A 798 -6.49 20.09 20.15
N PRO A 799 -6.95 20.96 19.24
CA PRO A 799 -8.27 21.61 19.22
C PRO A 799 -9.39 20.66 18.77
N LEU A 800 -10.62 20.97 19.17
CA LEU A 800 -11.84 20.39 18.60
C LEU A 800 -12.84 21.53 18.39
N LEU A 801 -13.29 21.71 17.16
CA LEU A 801 -14.31 22.68 16.78
C LEU A 801 -15.65 21.98 16.66
N TRP A 802 -16.66 22.44 17.40
CA TRP A 802 -17.99 21.86 17.49
C TRP A 802 -19.04 22.76 16.85
N ASP A 803 -20.03 22.16 16.18
CA ASP A 803 -21.23 22.83 15.67
C ASP A 803 -22.41 22.61 16.62
N LYS A 804 -22.86 23.68 17.29
CA LYS A 804 -23.99 23.65 18.22
C LYS A 804 -25.33 23.36 17.51
N THR A 805 -25.45 23.68 16.22
CA THR A 805 -26.67 23.49 15.42
C THR A 805 -26.79 22.04 14.95
N ASN A 806 -25.76 21.49 14.30
CA ASN A 806 -25.79 20.11 13.81
C ASN A 806 -25.49 19.07 14.91
N GLY A 807 -25.05 19.50 16.10
CA GLY A 807 -24.80 18.61 17.23
C GLY A 807 -23.64 17.64 17.03
N THR A 808 -22.61 18.08 16.28
CA THR A 808 -21.45 17.26 15.90
C THR A 808 -20.17 18.08 15.92
N ILE A 809 -19.02 17.40 15.79
CA ILE A 809 -17.73 18.04 15.59
C ILE A 809 -17.63 18.49 14.12
N VAL A 810 -17.10 19.69 13.90
CA VAL A 810 -16.73 20.20 12.57
C VAL A 810 -15.36 19.69 12.19
N ASN A 811 -14.35 19.95 13.02
CA ASN A 811 -12.96 19.64 12.71
C ASN A 811 -12.10 19.48 13.98
N ASN A 812 -11.14 18.55 13.99
CA ASN A 812 -10.13 18.41 15.07
C ASN A 812 -8.67 18.33 14.58
N GLU A 813 -8.41 18.66 13.31
CA GLU A 813 -7.08 18.79 12.73
C GLU A 813 -6.62 20.27 12.70
N SER A 814 -5.58 20.56 13.48
CA SER A 814 -5.04 21.92 13.62
C SER A 814 -4.44 22.50 12.33
N ALA A 815 -3.88 21.67 11.45
CA ALA A 815 -3.29 22.12 10.19
C ALA A 815 -4.36 22.55 9.19
N GLU A 816 -5.50 21.84 9.14
CA GLU A 816 -6.65 22.21 8.31
C GLU A 816 -7.30 23.49 8.83
N LEU A 817 -7.60 23.54 10.14
CA LEU A 817 -8.10 24.75 10.80
C LEU A 817 -7.24 25.97 10.46
N LEU A 818 -5.91 25.85 10.53
CA LEU A 818 -5.01 26.96 10.20
C LEU A 818 -5.12 27.42 8.73
N ARG A 819 -5.49 26.53 7.81
CA ARG A 819 -5.58 26.80 6.36
C ARG A 819 -6.89 27.49 5.95
N TRP A 820 -8.02 27.11 6.55
CA TRP A 820 -9.35 27.61 6.16
C TRP A 820 -10.05 28.51 7.20
N LEU A 821 -9.79 28.35 8.50
CA LEU A 821 -10.40 29.21 9.53
C LEU A 821 -10.11 30.71 9.36
N PRO A 822 -8.92 31.16 8.88
CA PRO A 822 -8.62 32.58 8.71
C PRO A 822 -9.53 33.33 7.73
N THR A 823 -10.25 32.62 6.86
CA THR A 823 -11.15 33.19 5.84
C THR A 823 -12.61 32.80 6.03
N ALA A 824 -12.92 31.85 6.93
CA ALA A 824 -14.24 31.26 7.08
C ALA A 824 -15.38 32.27 7.36
N PHE A 825 -15.12 33.33 8.13
CA PHE A 825 -16.12 34.30 8.60
C PHE A 825 -16.02 35.68 7.92
N ILE A 826 -15.31 35.81 6.79
CA ILE A 826 -15.12 37.11 6.11
C ILE A 826 -16.45 37.77 5.73
N SER A 827 -17.45 36.98 5.33
CA SER A 827 -18.79 37.45 4.95
C SER A 827 -19.58 38.10 6.08
N LEU A 828 -19.20 37.87 7.34
CA LEU A 828 -19.90 38.40 8.52
C LEU A 828 -19.14 39.54 9.23
N ARG A 829 -18.00 39.99 8.71
CA ARG A 829 -17.17 41.04 9.31
C ARG A 829 -17.33 42.37 8.57
N ASP A 830 -17.27 43.47 9.30
CA ASP A 830 -17.30 44.81 8.73
C ASP A 830 -16.07 45.05 7.82
N HIS A 831 -16.30 45.58 6.63
CA HIS A 831 -15.30 45.70 5.55
C HIS A 831 -14.16 46.72 5.80
N ASP A 832 -14.15 47.40 6.95
CA ASP A 832 -13.20 48.47 7.28
C ASP A 832 -11.85 47.97 7.84
N GLN A 833 -11.66 46.65 7.94
CA GLN A 833 -10.37 46.03 8.32
C GLN A 833 -9.73 45.31 7.13
N GLU A 834 -8.46 45.61 6.82
CA GLU A 834 -7.69 44.85 5.83
C GLU A 834 -7.62 43.37 6.24
N ASP A 835 -8.10 42.49 5.37
CA ASP A 835 -8.22 41.08 5.70
C ASP A 835 -6.88 40.36 5.55
N LEU A 836 -6.16 40.23 6.68
CA LEU A 836 -4.87 39.55 6.77
C LEU A 836 -4.92 38.17 6.11
N ASN A 837 -4.30 38.01 4.95
CA ASN A 837 -4.19 36.72 4.29
C ASN A 837 -2.94 35.99 4.75
N LEU A 838 -3.12 34.99 5.61
CA LEU A 838 -2.04 34.13 6.14
C LEU A 838 -1.49 33.13 5.11
N TYR A 839 -2.18 32.95 3.99
CA TYR A 839 -1.75 32.11 2.87
C TYR A 839 -1.82 32.91 1.54
N PRO A 840 -1.02 33.99 1.39
CA PRO A 840 -1.12 34.89 0.24
C PRO A 840 -0.45 34.28 -1.00
N PRO A 841 -1.02 34.43 -2.21
CA PRO A 841 -0.53 33.78 -3.44
C PRO A 841 0.97 33.91 -3.73
N LYS A 842 1.56 35.08 -3.44
CA LYS A 842 3.00 35.34 -3.62
C LYS A 842 3.92 34.44 -2.79
N HIS A 843 3.42 33.84 -1.71
CA HIS A 843 4.19 33.03 -0.76
C HIS A 843 3.81 31.55 -0.75
N HIS A 844 2.81 31.11 -1.52
CA HIS A 844 2.29 29.72 -1.50
C HIS A 844 3.38 28.66 -1.52
N THR A 845 4.27 28.69 -2.52
CA THR A 845 5.39 27.74 -2.67
C THR A 845 6.36 27.78 -1.49
N ALA A 846 6.62 28.95 -0.91
CA ALA A 846 7.53 29.08 0.22
C ALA A 846 6.89 28.56 1.52
N ILE A 847 5.60 28.86 1.73
CA ILE A 847 4.82 28.39 2.87
C ILE A 847 4.72 26.87 2.86
N ASP A 848 4.36 26.26 1.73
CA ASP A 848 4.15 24.82 1.67
C ASP A 848 5.48 24.05 1.81
N ARG A 849 6.54 24.51 1.13
CA ARG A 849 7.88 23.90 1.25
C ARG A 849 8.43 23.97 2.68
N ILE A 850 8.35 25.14 3.32
CA ILE A 850 8.83 25.32 4.70
C ILE A 850 7.94 24.56 5.69
N SER A 851 6.62 24.52 5.46
CA SER A 851 5.67 23.85 6.35
C SER A 851 5.93 22.35 6.54
N LEU A 852 6.44 21.67 5.50
CA LEU A 852 6.78 20.25 5.55
C LEU A 852 7.88 19.97 6.58
N TRP A 853 9.08 20.54 6.38
CA TRP A 853 10.19 20.30 7.30
C TRP A 853 9.98 20.99 8.65
N MET A 854 9.30 22.13 8.70
CA MET A 854 8.96 22.76 9.98
C MET A 854 8.03 21.87 10.80
N GLN A 855 7.05 21.20 10.17
CA GLN A 855 6.17 20.30 10.91
C GLN A 855 6.90 19.05 11.40
N ASP A 856 7.70 18.39 10.56
CA ASP A 856 8.35 17.14 10.95
C ASP A 856 9.57 17.33 11.87
N ASN A 857 10.45 18.29 11.55
CA ASN A 857 11.74 18.47 12.22
C ASN A 857 11.70 19.45 13.40
N LEU A 858 10.79 20.43 13.42
CA LEU A 858 10.67 21.39 14.52
C LEU A 858 9.45 21.12 15.39
N ASN A 859 8.23 21.23 14.83
CA ASN A 859 6.98 21.20 15.59
C ASN A 859 6.71 19.83 16.22
N THR A 860 6.93 18.75 15.47
CA THR A 860 6.89 17.37 15.99
C THR A 860 8.27 16.93 16.51
N GLY A 861 9.37 17.44 15.95
CA GLY A 861 10.74 17.02 16.27
C GLY A 861 11.11 17.12 17.75
N VAL A 862 10.73 18.21 18.42
CA VAL A 862 10.95 18.38 19.88
C VAL A 862 10.32 17.26 20.72
N TYR A 863 9.18 16.70 20.27
CA TYR A 863 8.54 15.57 20.93
C TYR A 863 9.22 14.24 20.62
N LYS A 864 9.77 14.07 19.40
CA LYS A 864 10.54 12.87 19.03
C LYS A 864 11.82 12.75 19.87
N ALA A 865 12.51 13.87 20.09
CA ALA A 865 13.66 13.93 20.99
C ALA A 865 13.24 13.75 22.46
N GLY A 866 12.23 14.49 22.91
CA GLY A 866 11.85 14.53 24.32
C GLY A 866 11.27 13.23 24.91
N PHE A 867 10.63 12.41 24.08
CA PHE A 867 10.06 11.11 24.43
C PHE A 867 10.88 9.92 23.91
N ALA A 868 12.14 10.13 23.52
CA ALA A 868 13.02 9.03 23.15
C ALA A 868 13.19 8.04 24.32
N SER A 869 13.08 6.75 24.03
CA SER A 869 13.30 5.62 24.95
C SER A 869 14.77 5.47 25.35
N ASP A 870 15.67 5.86 24.45
CA ASP A 870 17.09 5.54 24.47
C ASP A 870 17.93 6.69 23.89
N GLN A 871 19.25 6.62 24.12
CA GLN A 871 20.20 7.66 23.74
C GLN A 871 20.31 7.85 22.23
N ASP A 872 20.38 6.77 21.45
CA ASP A 872 20.54 6.82 19.99
C ASP A 872 19.30 7.44 19.32
N THR A 873 18.11 7.10 19.81
CA THR A 873 16.85 7.72 19.38
C THR A 873 16.81 9.20 19.76
N TYR A 874 17.29 9.59 20.94
CA TYR A 874 17.39 11.00 21.32
C TYR A 874 18.34 11.76 20.39
N ASP A 875 19.58 11.29 20.22
CA ASP A 875 20.62 11.96 19.43
C ASP A 875 20.22 12.11 17.96
N LYS A 876 19.60 11.07 17.39
CA LYS A 876 19.04 11.10 16.03
C LYS A 876 17.93 12.13 15.85
N ASN A 877 17.09 12.35 16.87
CA ASN A 877 15.92 13.24 16.76
C ASN A 877 16.19 14.68 17.23
N VAL A 878 17.19 14.93 18.08
CA VAL A 878 17.55 16.29 18.50
C VAL A 878 18.31 17.06 17.40
N VAL A 879 19.10 16.38 16.57
CA VAL A 879 19.84 17.00 15.45
C VAL A 879 18.92 17.71 14.43
N PRO A 880 17.83 17.08 13.92
CA PRO A 880 16.87 17.76 13.03
C PRO A 880 16.22 19.01 13.62
N VAL A 881 15.98 19.06 14.94
CA VAL A 881 15.39 20.22 15.62
C VAL A 881 16.29 21.44 15.49
N PHE A 882 17.58 21.29 15.81
CA PHE A 882 18.53 22.39 15.74
C PHE A 882 18.90 22.75 14.29
N ALA A 883 18.85 21.79 13.37
CA ALA A 883 19.01 22.07 11.93
C ALA A 883 17.84 22.92 11.40
N ALA A 884 16.60 22.62 11.82
CA ALA A 884 15.42 23.41 11.49
C ALA A 884 15.46 24.81 12.11
N LEU A 885 15.98 24.97 13.33
CA LEU A 885 16.19 26.28 13.96
C LEU A 885 17.28 27.10 13.23
N ASN A 886 18.42 26.51 12.87
CA ASN A 886 19.44 27.18 12.06
C ASN A 886 18.85 27.67 10.72
N LYS A 887 18.09 26.80 10.03
CA LYS A 887 17.47 27.15 8.75
C LYS A 887 16.44 28.27 8.89
N LEU A 888 15.65 28.25 9.97
CA LEU A 888 14.63 29.27 10.23
C LEU A 888 15.26 30.63 10.56
N GLU A 889 16.33 30.66 11.35
CA GLU A 889 17.13 31.85 11.67
C GLU A 889 17.71 32.49 10.39
N GLU A 890 18.29 31.67 9.50
CA GLU A 890 18.75 32.12 8.17
C GLU A 890 17.63 32.71 7.32
N ILE A 891 16.45 32.07 7.31
CA ILE A 891 15.30 32.50 6.50
C ILE A 891 14.75 33.85 6.99
N ILE A 892 14.51 34.02 8.29
CA ILE A 892 14.00 35.29 8.84
C ILE A 892 14.99 36.42 8.57
N HIS A 893 16.28 36.19 8.81
CA HIS A 893 17.32 37.19 8.59
C HIS A 893 17.44 37.58 7.10
N LYS A 894 17.50 36.58 6.21
CA LYS A 894 17.62 36.80 4.75
C LYS A 894 16.43 37.56 4.18
N ASN A 895 15.23 37.35 4.71
CA ASN A 895 14.01 38.01 4.24
C ASN A 895 13.79 39.40 4.89
N GLY A 896 14.68 39.85 5.78
CA GLY A 896 14.64 41.18 6.38
C GLY A 896 13.66 41.35 7.54
N GLY A 897 12.93 40.30 7.93
CA GLY A 897 11.87 40.37 8.94
C GLY A 897 10.74 41.36 8.59
N PRO A 898 9.85 41.70 9.54
CA PRO A 898 9.79 41.19 10.92
C PRO A 898 9.12 39.81 11.04
N TYR A 899 8.62 39.22 9.93
CA TYR A 899 8.05 37.88 9.85
C TYR A 899 8.97 36.93 9.07
N ILE A 900 8.66 35.62 9.06
CA ILE A 900 9.51 34.58 8.43
C ILE A 900 9.77 34.84 6.94
N LEU A 901 8.76 35.32 6.20
CA LEU A 901 8.87 35.66 4.78
C LEU A 901 9.00 37.17 4.53
N GLY A 902 9.49 37.92 5.52
CA GLY A 902 9.72 39.36 5.44
C GLY A 902 8.56 40.17 5.99
N GLN A 903 7.94 40.99 5.15
CA GLN A 903 6.93 41.98 5.56
C GLN A 903 5.53 41.39 5.76
N ASP A 904 5.23 40.21 5.21
CA ASP A 904 3.92 39.56 5.32
C ASP A 904 3.92 38.52 6.45
N MET A 905 2.95 38.62 7.36
CA MET A 905 2.69 37.55 8.33
C MET A 905 1.94 36.41 7.66
N THR A 906 2.41 35.17 7.86
CA THR A 906 1.89 33.98 7.19
C THR A 906 1.54 32.87 8.19
N GLU A 907 0.93 31.77 7.73
CA GLU A 907 0.72 30.60 8.58
C GLU A 907 2.01 29.98 9.11
N LEU A 908 3.17 30.23 8.48
CA LEU A 908 4.48 29.83 9.00
C LEU A 908 4.77 30.47 10.36
N ASP A 909 4.43 31.76 10.51
CA ASP A 909 4.70 32.51 11.74
C ASP A 909 3.88 31.91 12.91
N ILE A 910 2.63 31.56 12.65
CA ILE A 910 1.72 30.90 13.60
C ILE A 910 2.19 29.47 13.92
N ARG A 911 2.58 28.69 12.91
CA ARG A 911 3.12 27.33 13.08
C ARG A 911 4.37 27.33 13.96
N ALA A 912 5.31 28.21 13.65
CA ALA A 912 6.58 28.35 14.34
C ALA A 912 6.39 28.89 15.76
N TYR A 913 5.55 29.92 15.96
CA TYR A 913 5.40 30.60 17.24
C TYR A 913 4.84 29.65 18.30
N ALA A 914 3.86 28.83 17.93
CA ALA A 914 3.30 27.81 18.81
C ALA A 914 4.37 26.87 19.40
N THR A 915 5.42 26.55 18.64
CA THR A 915 6.56 25.74 19.09
C THR A 915 7.61 26.58 19.81
N ILE A 916 8.04 27.71 19.23
CA ILE A 916 9.20 28.49 19.68
C ILE A 916 8.95 29.17 21.03
N VAL A 917 7.73 29.66 21.29
CA VAL A 917 7.35 30.23 22.61
C VAL A 917 7.42 29.19 23.75
N ARG A 918 7.40 27.90 23.42
CA ARG A 918 7.53 26.75 24.34
C ARG A 918 8.97 26.21 24.41
N PHE A 919 9.88 26.67 23.55
CA PHE A 919 11.21 26.07 23.40
C PHE A 919 12.08 26.28 24.64
N ASP A 920 12.44 27.53 24.94
CA ASP A 920 13.21 27.85 26.15
C ASP A 920 12.42 27.56 27.43
N THR A 921 11.10 27.70 27.40
CA THR A 921 10.24 27.60 28.59
C THR A 921 9.88 26.18 28.99
N VAL A 922 10.03 25.21 28.09
CA VAL A 922 9.77 23.78 28.33
C VAL A 922 10.79 22.88 27.63
N TYR A 923 10.93 22.97 26.30
CA TYR A 923 11.59 21.92 25.51
C TYR A 923 13.10 21.77 25.80
N VAL A 924 13.80 22.87 26.11
CA VAL A 924 15.23 22.85 26.48
C VAL A 924 15.49 21.94 27.68
N GLN A 925 14.68 22.05 28.74
CA GLN A 925 14.89 21.28 29.97
C GLN A 925 14.09 19.97 29.97
N HIS A 926 12.80 20.02 29.65
CA HIS A 926 11.89 18.88 29.79
C HIS A 926 12.10 17.85 28.66
N PHE A 927 12.23 18.32 27.42
CA PHE A 927 12.55 17.46 26.26
C PHE A 927 14.05 17.37 25.94
N LYS A 928 14.89 17.91 26.82
CA LYS A 928 16.36 17.92 26.70
C LYS A 928 16.87 18.57 25.40
N CYS A 929 16.06 19.35 24.68
CA CYS A 929 16.47 20.01 23.43
C CYS A 929 17.45 21.16 23.72
N ASN A 930 18.70 20.85 24.08
CA ASN A 930 19.61 21.75 24.79
C ASN A 930 20.97 21.98 24.13
N LEU A 931 21.15 21.66 22.84
CA LEU A 931 22.35 22.05 22.07
C LEU A 931 22.50 23.58 21.93
N GLY A 932 21.41 24.32 22.18
CA GLY A 932 21.34 25.77 22.25
C GLY A 932 19.96 26.20 22.78
N THR A 933 19.77 27.50 22.95
CA THR A 933 18.51 28.15 23.37
C THR A 933 18.13 29.25 22.38
N ILE A 934 16.84 29.56 22.26
CA ILE A 934 16.35 30.62 21.39
C ILE A 934 16.97 31.96 21.78
N ARG A 935 16.96 32.30 23.07
CA ARG A 935 17.46 33.61 23.54
C ARG A 935 18.94 33.88 23.28
N HIS A 936 19.79 32.86 23.33
CA HIS A 936 21.25 33.00 23.25
C HIS A 936 21.80 32.69 21.85
N ASP A 937 21.34 31.59 21.26
CA ASP A 937 21.97 30.98 20.09
C ASP A 937 21.31 31.39 18.78
N TYR A 938 20.07 31.91 18.84
CA TYR A 938 19.24 32.34 17.71
C TYR A 938 18.71 33.78 17.86
N PRO A 939 19.56 34.82 17.75
CA PRO A 939 19.17 36.20 18.01
C PRO A 939 18.05 36.73 17.10
N THR A 940 17.98 36.26 15.86
CA THR A 940 16.93 36.67 14.90
C THR A 940 15.59 36.04 15.26
N ILE A 941 15.55 34.73 15.56
CA ILE A 941 14.35 34.06 16.07
C ILE A 941 13.93 34.65 17.41
N ASN A 942 14.84 34.97 18.34
CA ASN A 942 14.48 35.64 19.59
C ASN A 942 13.84 37.01 19.31
N ASN A 943 14.41 37.81 18.40
CA ASN A 943 13.83 39.11 18.06
C ASN A 943 12.44 38.99 17.39
N TRP A 944 12.26 38.03 16.48
CA TRP A 944 10.97 37.68 15.88
C TRP A 944 9.96 37.21 16.94
N LEU A 945 10.37 36.36 17.89
CA LEU A 945 9.53 35.88 18.99
C LEU A 945 9.06 37.03 19.88
N LYS A 946 9.97 37.95 20.23
CA LYS A 946 9.65 39.15 21.02
C LYS A 946 8.72 40.09 20.25
N ASN A 947 8.94 40.30 18.95
CA ASN A 947 8.05 41.11 18.12
C ASN A 947 6.63 40.54 18.09
N LEU A 948 6.49 39.25 17.79
CA LEU A 948 5.19 38.60 17.80
C LEU A 948 4.54 38.68 19.19
N HIS A 949 5.25 38.30 20.26
CA HIS A 949 4.68 38.27 21.61
C HIS A 949 4.29 39.63 22.17
N TRP A 950 5.03 40.71 21.89
CA TRP A 950 4.79 42.02 22.51
C TRP A 950 4.08 43.03 21.61
N ASN A 951 4.29 42.96 20.28
CA ASN A 951 3.84 44.00 19.35
C ASN A 951 2.67 43.56 18.46
N VAL A 952 2.41 42.26 18.30
CA VAL A 952 1.34 41.76 17.43
C VAL A 952 0.14 41.29 18.28
N PRO A 953 -1.02 41.97 18.21
CA PRO A 953 -2.21 41.58 18.98
C PRO A 953 -2.61 40.13 18.75
N GLY A 954 -3.05 39.45 19.81
CA GLY A 954 -3.48 38.06 19.81
C GLY A 954 -2.40 37.07 20.28
N TYR A 955 -1.12 37.34 20.00
CA TYR A 955 -0.01 36.44 20.33
C TYR A 955 0.27 36.35 21.84
N LYS A 956 0.15 37.46 22.56
CA LYS A 956 0.29 37.51 24.02
C LYS A 956 -0.94 36.89 24.68
N GLU A 957 -2.10 37.31 24.22
CA GLU A 957 -3.43 36.97 24.73
C GLU A 957 -3.71 35.47 24.65
N SER A 958 -3.20 34.80 23.61
CA SER A 958 -3.33 33.35 23.45
C SER A 958 -2.30 32.51 24.23
N THR A 959 -1.30 33.13 24.87
CA THR A 959 -0.14 32.44 25.46
C THR A 959 -0.17 32.42 27.00
N ASP A 960 -0.59 31.29 27.57
CA ASP A 960 -0.51 31.07 29.02
C ASP A 960 0.69 30.19 29.41
N PHE A 961 1.73 30.81 29.98
CA PHE A 961 2.94 30.12 30.42
C PHE A 961 2.74 29.18 31.61
N LYS A 962 1.72 29.40 32.46
CA LYS A 962 1.42 28.54 33.60
C LYS A 962 0.84 27.22 33.09
N HIS A 963 -0.16 27.28 32.22
CA HIS A 963 -0.70 26.10 31.51
C HIS A 963 0.41 25.36 30.77
N ILE A 964 1.19 26.07 29.94
CA ILE A 964 2.32 25.49 29.19
C ILE A 964 3.29 24.75 30.11
N LYS A 965 3.85 25.40 31.14
CA LYS A 965 4.87 24.76 31.98
C LYS A 965 4.28 23.62 32.82
N GLU A 966 3.13 23.83 33.45
CA GLU A 966 2.52 22.83 34.34
C GLU A 966 2.03 21.60 33.59
N ASN A 967 1.50 21.74 32.36
CA ASN A 967 1.06 20.59 31.57
C ASN A 967 2.20 19.62 31.29
N TYR A 968 3.30 20.10 30.71
CA TYR A 968 4.39 19.23 30.28
C TYR A 968 5.11 18.62 31.48
N THR A 969 5.35 19.42 32.52
CA THR A 969 6.13 18.98 33.68
C THR A 969 5.34 18.08 34.63
N LYS A 970 4.00 18.21 34.70
CA LYS A 970 3.14 17.40 35.60
C LYS A 970 2.39 16.26 34.90
N SER A 971 2.31 16.24 33.57
CA SER A 971 1.57 15.21 32.81
C SER A 971 2.46 14.20 32.05
N HIS A 972 3.78 14.24 32.25
CA HIS A 972 4.75 13.35 31.61
C HIS A 972 5.66 12.71 32.67
N GLU A 973 5.07 11.86 33.50
CA GLU A 973 5.73 11.20 34.64
C GLU A 973 7.01 10.46 34.22
N GLY A 974 7.00 9.74 33.09
CA GLY A 974 8.19 9.05 32.55
C GLY A 974 9.37 9.97 32.17
N ILE A 975 9.14 11.28 32.02
CA ILE A 975 10.20 12.28 31.79
C ILE A 975 10.56 13.02 33.09
N ASN A 976 9.55 13.39 33.88
CA ASN A 976 9.70 14.16 35.12
C ASN A 976 8.93 13.49 36.28
N PRO A 977 9.44 12.40 36.88
CA PRO A 977 8.70 11.62 37.88
C PRO A 977 8.31 12.41 39.13
N LYS A 978 9.01 13.52 39.41
CA LYS A 978 8.73 14.38 40.58
C LYS A 978 7.64 15.43 40.32
N ALA A 979 7.14 15.54 39.09
CA ALA A 979 6.16 16.55 38.66
C ALA A 979 6.54 18.01 39.02
N ILE A 980 7.84 18.30 39.19
CA ILE A 980 8.33 19.64 39.53
C ILE A 980 8.31 20.51 38.28
N THR A 981 7.60 21.63 38.33
CA THR A 981 7.60 22.65 37.28
C THR A 981 8.74 23.65 37.53
N PRO A 982 9.73 23.79 36.61
CA PRO A 982 10.79 24.78 36.77
C PRO A 982 10.25 26.21 36.73
N LEU A 983 10.78 27.08 37.60
CA LEU A 983 10.48 28.52 37.57
C LEU A 983 11.04 29.18 36.30
N GLY A 984 12.26 28.82 35.94
CA GLY A 984 12.98 29.36 34.79
C GLY A 984 12.40 28.94 33.44
N PRO A 985 12.84 29.56 32.34
CA PRO A 985 13.66 30.77 32.31
C PRO A 985 12.84 31.99 32.74
N PHE A 986 13.51 33.04 33.21
CA PHE A 986 12.89 34.30 33.59
C PHE A 986 13.60 35.48 32.89
N PRO A 987 12.87 36.39 32.22
CA PRO A 987 11.45 36.28 31.89
C PRO A 987 11.17 35.13 30.91
N ASN A 988 9.89 34.76 30.76
CA ASN A 988 9.46 33.71 29.82
C ASN A 988 9.77 34.12 28.36
N VAL A 989 9.45 35.37 28.02
CA VAL A 989 9.87 36.07 26.80
C VAL A 989 10.49 37.40 27.23
N GLU A 990 11.62 37.77 26.64
CA GLU A 990 12.35 39.00 26.95
C GLU A 990 11.68 40.22 26.32
N GLU A 991 11.81 41.40 26.93
CA GLU A 991 11.29 42.66 26.35
C GLU A 991 12.32 43.31 25.39
N GLY A 992 11.85 44.28 24.60
CA GLY A 992 12.67 45.05 23.67
C GLY A 992 12.92 44.34 22.33
N VAL A 993 12.57 45.02 21.24
CA VAL A 993 12.71 44.53 19.86
C VAL A 993 13.67 45.45 19.10
N GLU A 994 14.63 44.88 18.40
CA GLU A 994 15.45 45.60 17.43
C GLU A 994 14.72 45.60 16.08
N ASN A 995 14.39 46.78 15.57
CA ASN A 995 13.64 46.94 14.32
C ASN A 995 14.56 46.84 13.09
N ASP A 996 15.86 47.09 13.26
CA ASP A 996 16.87 46.91 12.21
C ASP A 996 17.53 45.53 12.34
N ILE A 997 16.96 44.55 11.65
CA ILE A 997 17.43 43.17 11.63
C ILE A 997 18.89 43.02 11.19
N SER A 998 19.46 43.99 10.46
CA SER A 998 20.85 43.95 9.99
C SER A 998 21.87 44.08 11.13
N LYS A 999 21.44 44.61 12.30
CA LYS A 999 22.25 44.64 13.52
C LYS A 999 22.27 43.28 14.26
N LEU A 1000 21.35 42.37 13.93
CA LEU A 1000 21.30 41.05 14.54
C LEU A 1000 22.22 40.09 13.78
N ARG A 1001 23.02 39.31 14.50
CA ARG A 1001 23.81 38.23 13.90
C ARG A 1001 22.89 37.03 13.62
N VAL A 1002 23.11 36.36 12.49
CA VAL A 1002 22.56 35.02 12.24
C VAL A 1002 23.14 34.05 13.27
N GLY A 1003 22.25 33.49 14.09
CA GLY A 1003 22.53 32.41 15.03
C GLY A 1003 22.73 31.04 14.38
N ALA A 1004 23.37 30.11 15.08
CA ALA A 1004 23.47 28.70 14.67
C ALA A 1004 24.06 27.82 15.77
N VAL A 1005 23.52 26.61 15.94
CA VAL A 1005 24.24 25.49 16.57
C VAL A 1005 25.21 24.91 15.54
N LYS A 1006 26.50 24.83 15.90
CA LYS A 1006 27.61 24.45 15.00
C LYS A 1006 28.07 22.99 15.13
N LEU A 1007 27.22 22.11 15.67
CA LEU A 1007 27.50 20.67 15.68
C LEU A 1007 27.50 20.15 14.23
N ASP A 1008 28.52 19.40 13.82
CA ASP A 1008 28.68 18.98 12.41
C ASP A 1008 27.45 18.25 11.87
N ALA A 1009 26.85 17.35 12.66
CA ALA A 1009 25.61 16.65 12.29
C ALA A 1009 24.43 17.60 12.07
N VAL A 1010 24.33 18.69 12.84
CA VAL A 1010 23.31 19.74 12.68
C VAL A 1010 23.54 20.52 11.39
N LEU A 1011 24.78 20.91 11.11
CA LEU A 1011 25.14 21.63 9.88
C LEU A 1011 25.01 20.75 8.62
N GLU A 1012 25.26 19.46 8.72
CA GLU A 1012 25.03 18.51 7.63
C GLU A 1012 23.53 18.30 7.37
N TYR A 1013 22.73 18.15 8.42
CA TYR A 1013 21.28 18.00 8.27
C TYR A 1013 20.62 19.30 7.77
N GLN A 1014 21.09 20.47 8.20
CA GLN A 1014 20.61 21.78 7.73
C GLN A 1014 20.75 21.95 6.22
N LYS A 1015 21.82 21.43 5.61
CA LYS A 1015 22.02 21.45 4.14
C LYS A 1015 20.96 20.64 3.38
N LYS A 1016 20.30 19.69 4.03
CA LYS A 1016 19.24 18.83 3.47
C LYS A 1016 17.84 19.47 3.61
N LEU A 1017 17.74 20.64 4.26
CA LEU A 1017 16.51 21.41 4.37
C LEU A 1017 16.48 22.48 3.26
N GLU A 1018 15.66 22.28 2.23
CA GLU A 1018 15.47 23.25 1.14
C GLU A 1018 14.18 24.07 1.28
#